data_AF-A0A7M3WA69-F1
#
_entry.id   AF-A0A7M3WA69-F1
#
_cell.length_a   1.000
_cell.length_b   1.000
_cell.length_c   1.000
_cell.angle_alpha   90.00
_cell.angle_beta   90.00
_cell.angle_gamma   90.00
#
_symmetry.space_group_name_H-M   'P 1'
#
loop_
_entity.id
_entity.type
_entity.pdbx_description
1 polymer ?
#
loop_
_entity_poly.entity_id
_entity_poly.type
_entity_poly.pdbx_seq_one_letter_code
_entity_poly.pdbx_strand_id
1 'polypeptide(L)'
;MSVRNHGIVKSCLLTLGLQHYHEAGDIVISSNWEGLLEGLGLMNEEGIVVSSVDAMGHIDDRLFRVSEAKKVVQVEGKRKSELESRRGLARVQATTLAMQQGKGTLETESIGEEAAQGIFDPGPENVASLNRSVSLLDDHIVDGSLWLVRKLSSMRWEDSATCRIGARMGRPEKSGVREMKPLVHSLYPIAESGGPQRLLGEASSKGSIRVQMGPRICSKCGSESPHIRCHVRPDPNVAKECGGRTEVRKSRGGKRRRRGEFTTVPVSSILEVKRRALGLDKLPSKIKAVKGLVSIGQSPEPLEKGILRAKHGVSVFRDGTSRYDMSDVPVTHFKPVEIGTSWEALAELGYTHDIRGRILKSDSQMLELLPQDFIPSIRSKDHLLATCNFVDELLIRFYKMEPFYNATSEKDLVGRLAIGLAPHTSGGVLCRLIGWTSSSAGYAHPLFHAAKRRNCDGDEDSIMMLMDGLLNFSKEILPAGRGGRMDAPLVLTTRLNPMEIDKEALNVDCSWSYSRDFYEATLSQPHPNEASDLVDLVSDRLGSIGDLRGYGWTHDSGDLDSGPVNSAYKTLVSMTDKMGEQLALGSRLRSVSVDRVASQVIESHFLPDMRGNMMAFTRQKVRCVKCGHSYRRMPLAGKCVQRASGVSGGPRFSSSDDGVATCGGNVVLTVSEGAVRKYIQVTKEVMESYGVDDYTKQRVGWMSDSVDSLFNNDRVTVMTLEDFL
;
A
#
# COMPACT_ATOMS: atom_id res chain seq x y z
N MET A 1 -14.77 -22.13 20.00
CA MET A 1 -15.00 -23.58 19.82
C MET A 1 -15.76 -24.07 21.04
N SER A 2 -16.97 -24.60 20.89
CA SER A 2 -17.84 -24.87 22.04
C SER A 2 -17.70 -26.33 22.47
N VAL A 3 -17.21 -26.57 23.69
CA VAL A 3 -17.26 -27.89 24.35
C VAL A 3 -18.68 -28.46 24.32
N ARG A 4 -19.69 -27.59 24.35
CA ARG A 4 -21.11 -27.94 24.23
C ARG A 4 -21.45 -28.65 22.90
N ASN A 5 -20.75 -28.33 21.81
CA ASN A 5 -21.06 -28.85 20.48
C ASN A 5 -20.26 -30.11 20.13
N HIS A 6 -19.05 -30.26 20.70
CA HIS A 6 -18.12 -31.32 20.31
C HIS A 6 -17.79 -32.30 21.42
N GLY A 7 -18.21 -32.02 22.66
CA GLY A 7 -17.73 -32.74 23.84
C GLY A 7 -16.29 -32.36 24.20
N ILE A 8 -15.85 -32.80 25.38
CA ILE A 8 -14.53 -32.47 25.94
C ILE A 8 -13.42 -33.07 25.08
N VAL A 9 -13.50 -34.38 24.79
CA VAL A 9 -12.44 -35.13 24.08
C VAL A 9 -12.11 -34.50 22.73
N LYS A 10 -13.11 -34.32 21.86
CA LYS A 10 -12.90 -33.71 20.54
C LYS A 10 -12.40 -32.26 20.65
N SER A 11 -12.90 -31.49 21.61
CA SER A 11 -12.45 -30.10 21.81
C SER A 11 -10.99 -30.04 22.25
N CYS A 12 -10.54 -30.96 23.09
CA CYS A 12 -9.14 -31.09 23.49
C CYS A 12 -8.25 -31.45 22.30
N LEU A 13 -8.62 -32.46 21.51
CA LEU A 13 -7.86 -32.86 20.32
C LEU A 13 -7.74 -31.71 19.29
N LEU A 14 -8.84 -30.99 19.05
CA LEU A 14 -8.85 -29.81 18.19
C LEU A 14 -7.97 -28.67 18.74
N THR A 15 -7.89 -28.53 20.06
CA THR A 15 -7.07 -27.49 20.70
C THR A 15 -5.58 -27.81 20.62
N LEU A 16 -5.23 -29.08 20.82
CA LEU A 16 -3.88 -29.62 20.70
C LEU A 16 -3.39 -29.69 19.24
N GLY A 17 -4.29 -29.53 18.26
CA GLY A 17 -3.95 -29.62 16.84
C GLY A 17 -3.66 -31.05 16.37
N LEU A 18 -4.15 -32.06 17.10
CA LEU A 18 -3.98 -33.46 16.73
C LEU A 18 -4.93 -33.83 15.59
N GLN A 19 -4.38 -34.38 14.52
CA GLN A 19 -5.16 -34.83 13.36
C GLN A 19 -5.98 -36.07 13.76
N HIS A 20 -7.30 -35.98 13.59
CA HIS A 20 -8.24 -37.05 13.91
C HIS A 20 -9.42 -37.03 12.95
N TYR A 21 -10.08 -38.17 12.81
CA TYR A 21 -11.32 -38.32 12.04
C TYR A 21 -12.35 -39.16 12.80
N HIS A 22 -13.58 -39.18 12.29
CA HIS A 22 -14.67 -39.91 12.90
C HIS A 22 -14.95 -41.19 12.11
N GLU A 23 -15.03 -42.32 12.80
CA GLU A 23 -15.33 -43.62 12.20
C GLU A 23 -16.26 -44.38 13.13
N ALA A 24 -17.43 -44.81 12.62
CA ALA A 24 -18.43 -45.57 13.38
C ALA A 24 -18.89 -44.98 14.75
N GLY A 25 -18.70 -43.67 14.96
CA GLY A 25 -19.02 -42.99 16.24
C GLY A 25 -17.80 -42.75 17.14
N ASP A 26 -16.67 -43.38 16.82
CA ASP A 26 -15.40 -43.20 17.51
C ASP A 26 -14.58 -42.06 16.91
N ILE A 27 -13.65 -41.54 17.71
CA ILE A 27 -12.63 -40.59 17.27
C ILE A 27 -11.33 -41.37 17.09
N VAL A 28 -10.83 -41.43 15.86
CA VAL A 28 -9.63 -42.17 15.50
C VAL A 28 -8.48 -41.20 15.23
N ILE A 29 -7.32 -41.47 15.85
CA ILE A 29 -6.07 -40.72 15.67
C ILE A 29 -5.10 -41.65 14.95
N SER A 30 -4.85 -41.41 13.67
CA SER A 30 -4.04 -42.30 12.82
C SER A 30 -2.54 -42.03 12.89
N SER A 31 -2.12 -40.86 13.36
CA SER A 31 -0.72 -40.40 13.35
C SER A 31 -0.43 -39.46 14.51
N ASN A 32 0.81 -39.46 15.01
CA ASN A 32 1.28 -38.59 16.09
C ASN A 32 0.50 -38.77 17.41
N TRP A 33 -0.07 -39.95 17.65
CA TRP A 33 -0.74 -40.30 18.90
C TRP A 33 0.25 -40.60 20.02
N GLU A 34 1.50 -40.93 19.68
CA GLU A 34 2.58 -41.29 20.59
C GLU A 34 2.88 -40.13 21.56
N GLY A 35 2.94 -38.90 21.04
CA GLY A 35 3.13 -37.70 21.86
C GLY A 35 1.97 -37.43 22.81
N LEU A 36 0.74 -37.83 22.44
CA LEU A 36 -0.42 -37.75 23.31
C LEU A 36 -0.32 -38.76 24.47
N LEU A 37 0.08 -40.01 24.20
CA LEU A 37 0.26 -41.00 25.26
C LEU A 37 1.40 -40.62 26.21
N GLU A 38 2.57 -40.28 25.67
CA GLU A 38 3.74 -39.86 26.46
C GLU A 38 3.39 -38.64 27.32
N GLY A 39 2.70 -37.65 26.73
CA GLY A 39 2.29 -36.45 27.45
C GLY A 39 1.31 -36.71 28.59
N LEU A 40 0.53 -37.80 28.50
CA LEU A 40 -0.40 -38.24 29.54
C LEU A 40 0.26 -39.18 30.57
N GLY A 41 1.55 -39.50 30.44
CA GLY A 41 2.21 -40.50 31.28
C GLY A 41 1.68 -41.92 31.03
N LEU A 42 1.32 -42.21 29.78
CA LEU A 42 0.84 -43.50 29.32
C LEU A 42 1.87 -44.13 28.38
N MET A 43 2.02 -45.44 28.47
CA MET A 43 2.88 -46.24 27.59
C MET A 43 2.07 -47.32 26.88
N ASN A 44 2.51 -47.69 25.68
CA ASN A 44 1.91 -48.78 24.92
C ASN A 44 2.80 -50.02 25.06
N GLU A 45 2.33 -51.01 25.81
CA GLU A 45 2.95 -52.33 25.94
C GLU A 45 2.15 -53.33 25.10
N GLU A 46 2.72 -53.77 23.97
CA GLU A 46 2.14 -54.82 23.11
C GLU A 46 0.66 -54.57 22.66
N GLY A 47 0.26 -53.31 22.51
CA GLY A 47 -1.10 -52.92 22.11
C GLY A 47 -2.03 -52.59 23.28
N ILE A 48 -1.54 -52.65 24.52
CA ILE A 48 -2.27 -52.29 25.74
C ILE A 48 -1.68 -50.99 26.30
N VAL A 49 -2.55 -50.01 26.56
CA VAL A 49 -2.16 -48.72 27.14
C VAL A 49 -2.13 -48.85 28.66
N VAL A 50 -0.95 -48.65 29.27
CA VAL A 50 -0.71 -48.75 30.71
C VAL A 50 -0.22 -47.39 31.24
N SER A 51 -0.59 -47.04 32.48
CA SER A 51 -0.08 -45.83 33.15
C SER A 51 1.33 -46.10 33.68
N SER A 52 2.29 -45.26 33.28
CA SER A 52 3.69 -45.36 33.72
C SER A 52 3.97 -44.51 34.97
N VAL A 53 3.20 -43.44 35.18
CA VAL A 53 3.40 -42.47 36.28
C VAL A 53 2.05 -42.04 36.90
N ASP A 54 2.02 -41.83 38.23
CA ASP A 54 0.85 -41.32 38.95
C ASP A 54 0.57 -39.84 38.64
N ALA A 55 -0.34 -39.61 37.70
CA ALA A 55 -0.79 -38.26 37.36
C ALA A 55 -1.72 -37.64 38.42
N MET A 56 -2.53 -38.44 39.12
CA MET A 56 -3.55 -37.92 40.03
C MET A 56 -2.92 -37.29 41.26
N GLY A 57 -1.89 -37.92 41.84
CA GLY A 57 -1.17 -37.36 42.99
C GLY A 57 -0.56 -35.98 42.69
N HIS A 58 -0.02 -35.78 41.48
CA HIS A 58 0.52 -34.49 41.06
C HIS A 58 -0.57 -33.43 40.85
N ILE A 59 -1.71 -33.81 40.27
CA ILE A 59 -2.85 -32.91 40.05
C ILE A 59 -3.42 -32.46 41.40
N ASP A 60 -3.64 -33.37 42.33
CA ASP A 60 -4.22 -33.08 43.64
C ASP A 60 -3.32 -32.14 44.47
N ASP A 61 -1.99 -32.38 44.50
CA ASP A 61 -1.02 -31.46 45.12
C ASP A 61 -1.09 -30.06 44.49
N ARG A 62 -1.09 -29.97 43.16
CA ARG A 62 -1.12 -28.68 42.46
C ARG A 62 -2.43 -27.95 42.73
N LEU A 63 -3.57 -28.63 42.68
CA LEU A 63 -4.89 -28.05 42.96
C LEU A 63 -4.97 -27.51 44.39
N PHE A 64 -4.47 -28.27 45.36
CA PHE A 64 -4.39 -27.82 46.75
C PHE A 64 -3.58 -26.53 46.86
N ARG A 65 -2.36 -26.51 46.31
CA ARG A 65 -1.48 -25.33 46.35
C ARG A 65 -2.05 -24.11 45.63
N VAL A 66 -2.67 -24.30 44.47
CA VAL A 66 -3.36 -23.24 43.71
C VAL A 66 -4.54 -22.70 44.49
N SER A 67 -5.31 -23.56 45.17
CA SER A 67 -6.44 -23.13 45.99
C SER A 67 -6.00 -22.27 47.18
N GLU A 68 -4.92 -22.64 47.86
CA GLU A 68 -4.34 -21.86 48.95
C GLU A 68 -3.77 -20.53 48.45
N ALA A 69 -3.03 -20.53 47.33
CA ALA A 69 -2.52 -19.32 46.72
C ALA A 69 -3.65 -18.35 46.32
N LYS A 70 -4.76 -18.86 45.77
CA LYS A 70 -5.94 -18.05 45.45
C LYS A 70 -6.53 -17.39 46.69
N LYS A 71 -6.61 -18.10 47.83
CA LYS A 71 -7.10 -17.51 49.09
C LYS A 71 -6.22 -16.35 49.53
N VAL A 72 -4.90 -16.53 49.53
CA VAL A 72 -3.94 -15.49 49.92
C VAL A 72 -4.09 -14.24 49.03
N VAL A 73 -4.16 -14.42 47.70
CA VAL A 73 -4.32 -13.30 46.76
C VAL A 73 -5.70 -12.63 46.89
N GLN A 74 -6.77 -13.39 47.16
CA GLN A 74 -8.10 -12.84 47.38
C GLN A 74 -8.19 -12.01 48.66
N VAL A 75 -7.55 -12.46 49.75
CA VAL A 75 -7.50 -11.69 51.02
C VAL A 75 -6.81 -10.34 50.78
N GLU A 76 -5.68 -10.34 50.08
CA GLU A 76 -4.99 -9.10 49.72
C GLU A 76 -5.80 -8.22 48.76
N GLY A 77 -6.48 -8.82 47.78
CA GLY A 77 -7.37 -8.10 46.87
C GLY A 77 -8.51 -7.39 47.59
N LYS A 78 -9.13 -8.05 48.58
CA LYS A 78 -10.16 -7.43 49.44
C LYS A 78 -9.59 -6.28 50.25
N ARG A 79 -8.43 -6.47 50.90
CA ARG A 79 -7.74 -5.43 51.68
C ARG A 79 -7.45 -4.19 50.82
N LYS A 80 -6.94 -4.38 49.60
CA LYS A 80 -6.68 -3.30 48.64
C LYS A 80 -7.96 -2.59 48.22
N SER A 81 -9.04 -3.32 47.94
CA SER A 81 -10.34 -2.73 47.59
C SER A 81 -10.92 -1.90 48.73
N GLU A 82 -10.83 -2.36 49.97
CA GLU A 82 -11.26 -1.60 51.15
C GLU A 82 -10.41 -0.34 51.37
N LEU A 83 -9.09 -0.45 51.20
CA LEU A 83 -8.17 0.69 51.27
C LEU A 83 -8.48 1.73 50.18
N GLU A 84 -8.68 1.30 48.93
CA GLU A 84 -9.05 2.18 47.81
C GLU A 84 -10.41 2.83 48.03
N SER A 85 -11.39 2.12 48.61
CA SER A 85 -12.67 2.71 48.98
C SER A 85 -12.51 3.81 50.03
N ARG A 86 -11.69 3.59 51.06
CA ARG A 86 -11.39 4.62 52.09
C ARG A 86 -10.66 5.82 51.48
N ARG A 87 -9.68 5.58 50.62
CA ARG A 87 -8.95 6.62 49.87
C ARG A 87 -9.86 7.41 48.93
N GLY A 88 -10.77 6.73 48.25
CA GLY A 88 -11.77 7.34 47.37
C GLY A 88 -12.73 8.23 48.15
N LEU A 89 -13.23 7.78 49.30
CA LEU A 89 -14.10 8.60 50.17
C LEU A 89 -13.36 9.84 50.69
N ALA A 90 -12.11 9.70 51.17
CA ALA A 90 -11.30 10.81 51.62
C ALA A 90 -10.99 11.81 50.48
N ARG A 91 -10.67 11.31 49.28
CA ARG A 91 -10.47 12.12 48.07
C ARG A 91 -11.72 12.91 47.70
N VAL A 92 -12.90 12.27 47.69
CA VAL A 92 -14.17 12.92 47.36
C VAL A 92 -14.54 13.98 48.41
N GLN A 93 -14.35 13.68 49.70
CA GLN A 93 -14.62 14.65 50.77
C GLN A 93 -13.69 15.87 50.69
N ALA A 94 -12.38 15.65 50.48
CA ALA A 94 -11.40 16.72 50.39
C ALA A 94 -11.58 17.58 49.13
N THR A 95 -11.86 16.95 47.98
CA THR A 95 -12.18 17.67 46.73
C THR A 95 -13.47 18.48 46.87
N THR A 96 -14.53 17.92 47.46
CA THR A 96 -15.80 18.64 47.66
C THR A 96 -15.63 19.86 48.57
N LEU A 97 -14.85 19.74 49.66
CA LEU A 97 -14.53 20.85 50.55
C LEU A 97 -13.67 21.92 49.87
N ALA A 98 -12.68 21.52 49.08
CA ALA A 98 -11.83 22.44 48.31
C ALA A 98 -12.63 23.21 47.24
N MET A 99 -13.60 22.56 46.57
CA MET A 99 -14.52 23.21 45.64
C MET A 99 -15.45 24.22 46.35
N GLN A 100 -15.96 23.88 47.54
CA GLN A 100 -16.78 24.79 48.35
C GLN A 100 -16.00 26.02 48.85
N GLN A 101 -14.69 25.89 49.02
CA GLN A 101 -13.77 26.99 49.35
C GLN A 101 -13.34 27.83 48.13
N GLY A 102 -13.84 27.51 46.93
CA GLY A 102 -13.57 28.27 45.71
C GLY A 102 -12.16 28.09 45.13
N LYS A 103 -11.46 26.98 45.46
CA LYS A 103 -10.12 26.68 44.95
C LYS A 103 -10.14 26.29 43.47
N GLY A 104 -9.03 26.48 42.76
CA GLY A 104 -8.89 26.11 41.36
C GLY A 104 -8.93 24.60 41.13
N THR A 105 -9.27 24.14 39.93
CA THR A 105 -9.44 22.70 39.61
C THR A 105 -8.18 21.87 39.92
N LEU A 106 -6.99 22.36 39.54
CA LEU A 106 -5.71 21.67 39.80
C LEU A 106 -5.37 21.60 41.30
N GLU A 107 -5.65 22.67 42.04
CA GLU A 107 -5.43 22.68 43.50
C GLU A 107 -6.42 21.74 44.21
N THR A 108 -7.64 21.63 43.70
CA THR A 108 -8.67 20.74 44.22
C THR A 108 -8.26 19.27 44.07
N GLU A 109 -7.73 18.89 42.90
CA GLU A 109 -7.21 17.53 42.65
C GLU A 109 -6.01 17.22 43.55
N SER A 110 -5.05 18.16 43.68
CA SER A 110 -3.88 18.00 44.56
C SER A 110 -4.28 17.74 46.02
N ILE A 111 -5.25 18.51 46.53
CA ILE A 111 -5.77 18.33 47.90
C ILE A 111 -6.48 16.98 48.05
N GLY A 112 -7.20 16.53 47.02
CA GLY A 112 -7.82 15.21 46.97
C GLY A 112 -6.80 14.06 46.99
N GLU A 113 -5.68 14.23 46.30
CA GLU A 113 -4.59 13.25 46.28
C GLU A 113 -3.82 13.20 47.60
N GLU A 114 -3.50 14.35 48.19
CA GLU A 114 -2.88 14.43 49.51
C GLU A 114 -3.74 13.75 50.59
N ALA A 115 -5.05 13.99 50.57
CA ALA A 115 -5.99 13.35 51.49
C ALA A 115 -6.05 11.82 51.31
N ALA A 116 -5.95 11.34 50.08
CA ALA A 116 -5.87 9.90 49.79
C ALA A 116 -4.53 9.29 50.24
N GLN A 117 -3.42 10.00 50.05
CA GLN A 117 -2.08 9.55 50.45
C GLN A 117 -1.87 9.59 51.98
N GLY A 118 -2.59 10.45 52.69
CA GLY A 118 -2.57 10.51 54.17
C GLY A 118 -3.12 9.26 54.86
N ILE A 119 -3.83 8.38 54.14
CA ILE A 119 -4.28 7.10 54.66
C ILE A 119 -3.14 6.07 54.59
N PHE A 120 -2.65 5.70 55.77
CA PHE A 120 -1.58 4.72 55.97
C PHE A 120 -1.95 3.33 55.42
N ASP A 121 -1.03 2.74 54.66
CA ASP A 121 -1.13 1.37 54.17
C ASP A 121 -0.15 0.48 54.96
N PRO A 122 -0.62 -0.43 55.83
CA PRO A 122 0.24 -1.34 56.58
C PRO A 122 0.90 -2.43 55.71
N GLY A 123 0.52 -2.55 54.43
CA GLY A 123 0.97 -3.61 53.55
C GLY A 123 0.27 -4.96 53.79
N PRO A 124 0.65 -6.01 53.04
CA PRO A 124 0.09 -7.35 53.21
C PRO A 124 0.63 -8.02 54.48
N GLU A 125 -0.16 -8.91 55.09
CA GLU A 125 0.22 -9.64 56.32
C GLU A 125 1.52 -10.45 56.17
N ASN A 126 1.77 -11.01 54.98
CA ASN A 126 3.01 -11.71 54.66
C ASN A 126 3.40 -11.52 53.20
N VAL A 127 4.33 -10.59 52.95
CA VAL A 127 4.84 -10.25 51.61
C VAL A 127 5.44 -11.47 50.90
N ALA A 128 6.21 -12.30 51.61
CA ALA A 128 6.87 -13.46 51.01
C ALA A 128 5.87 -14.58 50.62
N SER A 129 4.81 -14.75 51.40
CA SER A 129 3.71 -15.69 51.06
C SER A 129 2.90 -15.20 49.86
N LEU A 130 2.60 -13.90 49.83
CA LEU A 130 1.88 -13.27 48.72
C LEU A 130 2.67 -13.38 47.41
N ASN A 131 3.96 -13.04 47.42
CA ASN A 131 4.82 -13.11 46.22
C ASN A 131 4.92 -14.54 45.67
N ARG A 132 5.09 -15.54 46.54
CA ARG A 132 5.10 -16.96 46.13
C ARG A 132 3.74 -17.40 45.58
N SER A 133 2.65 -16.95 46.19
CA SER A 133 1.29 -17.28 45.74
C SER A 133 0.98 -16.66 44.38
N VAL A 134 1.36 -15.40 44.16
CA VAL A 134 1.22 -14.70 42.89
C VAL A 134 2.04 -15.40 41.80
N SER A 135 3.31 -15.68 42.06
CA SER A 135 4.18 -16.41 41.13
C SER A 135 3.62 -17.80 40.80
N LEU A 136 3.15 -18.57 41.78
CA LEU A 136 2.57 -19.89 41.52
C LEU A 136 1.32 -19.83 40.62
N LEU A 137 0.46 -18.83 40.85
CA LEU A 137 -0.74 -18.64 40.04
C LEU A 137 -0.40 -18.19 38.63
N ASP A 138 0.60 -17.31 38.48
CA ASP A 138 1.10 -16.86 37.20
C ASP A 138 1.70 -18.02 36.41
N ASP A 139 2.62 -18.78 37.01
CA ASP A 139 3.21 -19.99 36.43
C ASP A 139 2.13 -21.00 36.00
N HIS A 140 1.08 -21.18 36.82
CA HIS A 140 -0.01 -22.09 36.49
C HIS A 140 -0.85 -21.62 35.29
N ILE A 141 -1.05 -20.32 35.13
CA ILE A 141 -1.75 -19.74 33.99
C ILE A 141 -0.89 -19.87 32.72
N VAL A 142 0.42 -19.60 32.84
CA VAL A 142 1.37 -19.64 31.72
C VAL A 142 1.63 -21.06 31.23
N ASP A 143 2.03 -21.98 32.12
CA ASP A 143 2.34 -23.37 31.73
C ASP A 143 1.08 -24.17 31.38
N GLY A 144 -0.08 -23.83 31.93
CA GLY A 144 -1.34 -24.52 31.67
C GLY A 144 -1.29 -26.01 32.04
N SER A 145 -1.29 -26.89 31.03
CA SER A 145 -1.15 -28.35 31.23
C SER A 145 0.30 -28.84 31.08
N LEU A 146 1.20 -28.02 30.55
CA LEU A 146 2.58 -28.39 30.24
C LEU A 146 3.39 -28.73 31.51
N TRP A 147 3.12 -28.07 32.63
CA TRP A 147 3.80 -28.38 33.90
C TRP A 147 3.57 -29.84 34.32
N LEU A 148 2.38 -30.39 34.05
CA LEU A 148 2.04 -31.77 34.39
C LEU A 148 2.77 -32.70 33.41
N VAL A 149 2.74 -32.40 32.13
CA VAL A 149 3.47 -33.16 31.10
C VAL A 149 4.96 -33.27 31.46
N ARG A 150 5.60 -32.15 31.84
CA ARG A 150 7.00 -32.11 32.30
C ARG A 150 7.29 -32.95 33.56
N LYS A 151 6.27 -33.28 34.35
CA LYS A 151 6.38 -34.15 35.53
C LYS A 151 6.17 -35.63 35.20
N LEU A 152 5.29 -35.92 34.25
CA LEU A 152 4.95 -37.29 33.86
C LEU A 152 5.94 -37.88 32.86
N SER A 153 6.46 -37.06 31.95
CA SER A 153 7.36 -37.51 30.90
C SER A 153 8.82 -37.53 31.35
N SER A 154 9.58 -38.48 30.82
CA SER A 154 11.04 -38.54 30.95
C SER A 154 11.79 -37.61 29.98
N MET A 155 11.11 -37.14 28.92
CA MET A 155 11.65 -36.24 27.89
C MET A 155 11.53 -34.76 28.29
N ARG A 156 12.35 -33.90 27.66
CA ARG A 156 12.27 -32.44 27.79
C ARG A 156 11.11 -31.88 26.94
N TRP A 157 10.01 -31.51 27.59
CA TRP A 157 8.88 -30.84 26.94
C TRP A 157 8.97 -29.33 27.07
N GLU A 158 8.86 -28.64 25.94
CA GLU A 158 8.76 -27.19 25.84
C GLU A 158 7.49 -26.81 25.07
N ASP A 159 7.00 -25.59 25.25
CA ASP A 159 5.86 -25.11 24.47
C ASP A 159 6.25 -24.94 22.99
N SER A 160 5.49 -25.59 22.12
CA SER A 160 5.63 -25.50 20.66
C SER A 160 5.36 -24.09 20.10
N ALA A 161 4.61 -23.25 20.82
CA ALA A 161 4.18 -21.93 20.36
C ALA A 161 4.20 -20.90 21.50
N THR A 162 5.41 -20.64 22.03
CA THR A 162 5.66 -19.66 23.10
C THR A 162 5.22 -18.24 22.73
N CYS A 163 5.40 -17.85 21.46
CA CYS A 163 5.01 -16.55 20.95
C CYS A 163 3.96 -16.68 19.84
N ARG A 164 2.96 -15.80 19.86
CA ARG A 164 1.93 -15.70 18.83
C ARG A 164 1.89 -14.27 18.31
N ILE A 165 2.08 -14.11 17.01
CA ILE A 165 2.05 -12.80 16.36
C ILE A 165 0.69 -12.61 15.71
N GLY A 166 0.00 -11.55 16.08
CA GLY A 166 -1.22 -11.12 15.39
C GLY A 166 -0.87 -10.43 14.07
N ALA A 167 -1.63 -10.71 13.02
CA ALA A 167 -1.49 -10.04 11.73
C ALA A 167 -2.86 -9.58 11.22
N ARG A 168 -2.85 -8.47 10.47
CA ARG A 168 -4.01 -7.98 9.74
C ARG A 168 -3.59 -7.68 8.32
N MET A 169 -4.35 -8.17 7.34
CA MET A 169 -4.12 -7.80 5.95
C MET A 169 -4.26 -6.29 5.80
N GLY A 170 -3.18 -5.64 5.34
CA GLY A 170 -3.11 -4.19 5.17
C GLY A 170 -3.36 -3.81 3.72
N ARG A 171 -2.27 -3.55 2.99
CA ARG A 171 -2.31 -3.18 1.58
C ARG A 171 -2.21 -4.45 0.72
N PRO A 172 -3.11 -4.67 -0.25
CA PRO A 172 -2.94 -5.75 -1.21
C PRO A 172 -1.75 -5.47 -2.13
N GLU A 173 -1.22 -6.53 -2.72
CA GLU A 173 -0.12 -6.47 -3.67
C GLU A 173 -0.47 -5.56 -4.87
N LYS A 174 0.50 -4.96 -5.56
CA LYS A 174 0.25 -4.13 -6.75
C LYS A 174 1.22 -4.48 -7.87
N SER A 175 0.70 -4.53 -9.08
CA SER A 175 1.48 -4.63 -10.32
C SER A 175 0.70 -3.90 -11.41
N GLY A 176 1.19 -2.76 -11.88
CA GLY A 176 0.49 -1.99 -12.90
C GLY A 176 1.22 -0.75 -13.41
N VAL A 177 0.83 -0.29 -14.60
CA VAL A 177 1.41 0.87 -15.26
C VAL A 177 1.17 2.14 -14.43
N ARG A 178 2.22 2.95 -14.25
CA ARG A 178 2.13 4.23 -13.53
C ARG A 178 1.60 5.33 -14.44
N GLU A 179 0.28 5.45 -14.49
CA GLU A 179 -0.39 6.42 -15.35
C GLU A 179 -0.76 7.71 -14.61
N MET A 180 -0.64 8.84 -15.32
CA MET A 180 -1.33 10.06 -14.88
C MET A 180 -2.85 9.85 -15.00
N LYS A 181 -3.61 10.45 -14.07
CA LYS A 181 -5.09 10.50 -14.17
C LYS A 181 -5.51 11.90 -14.63
N PRO A 182 -6.08 12.06 -15.84
CA PRO A 182 -6.31 11.07 -16.90
C PRO A 182 -5.03 10.69 -17.66
N LEU A 183 -5.05 9.54 -18.37
CA LEU A 183 -3.94 9.02 -19.16
C LEU A 183 -3.39 10.05 -20.16
N VAL A 184 -2.07 10.14 -20.27
CA VAL A 184 -1.34 11.10 -21.12
C VAL A 184 -0.31 10.35 -21.96
N HIS A 185 -0.20 10.69 -23.25
CA HIS A 185 0.88 10.22 -24.13
C HIS A 185 1.90 11.34 -24.44
N SER A 186 1.45 12.60 -24.46
CA SER A 186 2.29 13.76 -24.78
C SER A 186 2.19 14.83 -23.71
N LEU A 187 3.33 15.30 -23.21
CA LEU A 187 3.42 16.49 -22.36
C LEU A 187 3.31 17.78 -23.20
N TYR A 188 2.18 17.91 -23.89
CA TYR A 188 1.85 19.05 -24.76
C TYR A 188 0.52 19.70 -24.34
N PRO A 189 0.47 21.01 -24.09
CA PRO A 189 -0.73 21.68 -23.60
C PRO A 189 -1.75 21.90 -24.71
N ILE A 190 -3.00 21.50 -24.47
CA ILE A 190 -4.13 21.72 -25.39
C ILE A 190 -5.31 22.50 -24.78
N ALA A 191 -5.20 22.95 -23.53
CA ALA A 191 -6.26 23.62 -22.78
C ALA A 191 -7.59 22.83 -22.84
N GLU A 192 -8.70 23.50 -23.15
CA GLU A 192 -10.03 22.87 -23.34
C GLU A 192 -10.27 22.45 -24.80
N SER A 193 -9.27 22.61 -25.67
CA SER A 193 -9.47 22.43 -27.12
C SER A 193 -9.68 20.98 -27.52
N GLY A 194 -9.17 20.03 -26.74
CA GLY A 194 -9.30 18.58 -26.99
C GLY A 194 -10.44 17.89 -26.24
N GLY A 195 -11.46 18.65 -25.80
CA GLY A 195 -12.64 18.10 -25.14
C GLY A 195 -12.37 17.44 -23.78
N PRO A 196 -13.37 16.74 -23.21
CA PRO A 196 -13.25 16.08 -21.90
C PRO A 196 -12.12 15.04 -21.84
N GLN A 197 -11.86 14.36 -22.97
CA GLN A 197 -10.85 13.30 -23.08
C GLN A 197 -9.43 13.82 -23.37
N ARG A 198 -9.28 15.13 -23.63
CA ARG A 198 -8.00 15.80 -23.93
C ARG A 198 -7.28 15.22 -25.15
N LEU A 199 -8.01 15.08 -26.25
CA LEU A 199 -7.52 14.51 -27.50
C LEU A 199 -6.85 15.57 -28.39
N LEU A 200 -5.66 15.26 -28.86
CA LEU A 200 -4.89 16.11 -29.77
C LEU A 200 -5.57 16.22 -31.15
N GLY A 201 -6.27 15.17 -31.60
CA GLY A 201 -7.03 15.17 -32.84
C GLY A 201 -8.19 16.17 -32.84
N GLU A 202 -8.93 16.27 -31.73
CA GLU A 202 -9.98 17.28 -31.54
C GLU A 202 -9.40 18.70 -31.45
N ALA A 203 -8.25 18.87 -30.82
CA ALA A 203 -7.55 20.16 -30.81
C ALA A 203 -7.09 20.56 -32.23
N SER A 204 -6.67 19.59 -33.04
CA SER A 204 -6.24 19.77 -34.43
C SER A 204 -7.38 20.20 -35.35
N SER A 205 -8.61 19.70 -35.17
CA SER A 205 -9.74 20.08 -36.03
C SER A 205 -10.14 21.55 -35.88
N LYS A 206 -9.78 22.19 -34.77
CA LYS A 206 -9.95 23.64 -34.56
C LYS A 206 -8.88 24.49 -35.25
N GLY A 207 -7.89 23.86 -35.88
CA GLY A 207 -6.78 24.53 -36.56
C GLY A 207 -5.74 25.11 -35.60
N SER A 208 -6.03 26.29 -35.06
CA SER A 208 -5.16 27.02 -34.13
C SER A 208 -5.75 27.08 -32.74
N ILE A 209 -4.93 26.82 -31.72
CA ILE A 209 -5.35 26.83 -30.32
C ILE A 209 -4.57 27.88 -29.54
N ARG A 210 -5.22 28.48 -28.54
CA ARG A 210 -4.60 29.44 -27.61
C ARG A 210 -4.22 28.73 -26.32
N VAL A 211 -2.93 28.61 -26.05
CA VAL A 211 -2.37 27.82 -24.95
C VAL A 211 -1.22 28.56 -24.27
N GLN A 212 -0.95 28.21 -23.01
CA GLN A 212 0.14 28.81 -22.26
C GLN A 212 1.43 27.99 -22.45
N MET A 213 2.45 28.60 -23.04
CA MET A 213 3.77 27.99 -23.27
C MET A 213 4.89 29.01 -23.03
N GLY A 214 6.09 28.53 -22.74
CA GLY A 214 7.27 29.38 -22.60
C GLY A 214 7.63 30.07 -23.92
N PRO A 215 7.80 31.41 -23.97
CA PRO A 215 8.16 32.11 -25.19
C PRO A 215 9.62 31.80 -25.59
N ARG A 216 9.83 31.44 -26.86
CA ARG A 216 11.17 31.20 -27.43
C ARG A 216 11.26 31.83 -28.82
N ILE A 217 12.48 32.17 -29.24
CA ILE A 217 12.78 32.81 -30.52
C ILE A 217 13.68 31.90 -31.34
N CYS A 218 13.36 31.72 -32.63
CA CYS A 218 14.16 30.91 -33.54
C CYS A 218 15.42 31.64 -33.98
N SER A 219 16.59 31.01 -33.86
CA SER A 219 17.87 31.60 -34.31
C SER A 219 18.00 31.67 -35.83
N LYS A 220 17.24 30.85 -36.58
CA LYS A 220 17.31 30.78 -38.04
C LYS A 220 16.41 31.78 -38.76
N CYS A 221 15.19 32.01 -38.26
CA CYS A 221 14.19 32.86 -38.93
C CYS A 221 13.66 34.01 -38.06
N GLY A 222 14.14 34.16 -36.83
CA GLY A 222 13.73 35.25 -35.92
C GLY A 222 12.30 35.18 -35.39
N SER A 223 11.47 34.25 -35.88
CA SER A 223 10.08 34.11 -35.45
C SER A 223 9.96 33.58 -34.02
N GLU A 224 8.88 33.98 -33.34
CA GLU A 224 8.51 33.42 -32.05
C GLU A 224 7.90 32.03 -32.24
N SER A 225 8.46 31.04 -31.57
CA SER A 225 7.97 29.66 -31.58
C SER A 225 8.18 29.06 -30.20
N PRO A 226 7.12 28.62 -29.49
CA PRO A 226 7.25 28.13 -28.11
C PRO A 226 7.94 26.75 -28.00
N HIS A 227 8.28 26.13 -29.14
CA HIS A 227 8.87 24.79 -29.24
C HIS A 227 10.38 24.84 -29.31
N ILE A 228 11.08 23.75 -28.94
CA ILE A 228 12.56 23.66 -28.98
C ILE A 228 13.11 23.78 -30.42
N ARG A 229 12.37 23.27 -31.40
CA ARG A 229 12.63 23.46 -32.83
C ARG A 229 11.50 24.28 -33.44
N CYS A 230 11.85 25.22 -34.31
CA CYS A 230 10.90 26.11 -34.93
C CYS A 230 9.97 25.36 -35.91
N HIS A 231 8.67 25.41 -35.65
CA HIS A 231 7.63 24.82 -36.52
C HIS A 231 6.99 25.82 -37.48
N VAL A 232 7.51 27.05 -37.57
CA VAL A 232 7.02 28.02 -38.56
C VAL A 232 7.30 27.49 -39.95
N ARG A 233 6.26 27.47 -40.79
CA ARG A 233 6.37 27.13 -42.21
C ARG A 233 6.71 28.40 -42.99
N PRO A 234 7.84 28.44 -43.72
CA PRO A 234 8.14 29.56 -44.61
C PRO A 234 7.09 29.71 -45.73
N ASP A 235 6.56 28.59 -46.22
CA ASP A 235 5.43 28.52 -47.14
C ASP A 235 4.26 27.76 -46.45
N PRO A 236 3.09 28.39 -46.25
CA PRO A 236 1.93 27.74 -45.64
C PRO A 236 1.44 26.49 -46.36
N ASN A 237 1.57 26.44 -47.69
CA ASN A 237 1.05 25.36 -48.54
C ASN A 237 2.00 24.16 -48.59
N VAL A 238 3.26 24.34 -48.23
CA VAL A 238 4.25 23.27 -48.16
C VAL A 238 4.36 22.78 -46.72
N ALA A 239 4.19 21.48 -46.50
CA ALA A 239 4.35 20.85 -45.19
C ALA A 239 5.84 20.73 -44.78
N LYS A 240 6.58 21.83 -44.83
CA LYS A 240 8.00 21.95 -44.47
C LYS A 240 8.18 23.09 -43.47
N GLU A 241 8.70 22.75 -42.31
CA GLU A 241 8.99 23.70 -41.24
C GLU A 241 10.41 24.28 -41.33
N CYS A 242 10.64 25.40 -40.66
CA CYS A 242 11.96 26.04 -40.56
C CYS A 242 13.02 25.13 -39.90
N GLY A 243 12.63 24.42 -38.84
CA GLY A 243 13.47 23.43 -38.13
C GLY A 243 14.61 24.02 -37.30
N GLY A 244 14.80 25.34 -37.29
CA GLY A 244 15.86 26.01 -36.55
C GLY A 244 15.73 25.86 -35.03
N ARG A 245 16.86 25.85 -34.32
CA ARG A 245 16.90 25.83 -32.85
C ARG A 245 16.27 27.12 -32.30
N THR A 246 15.51 27.00 -31.23
CA THR A 246 14.94 28.17 -30.54
C THR A 246 15.61 28.38 -29.19
N GLU A 247 15.69 29.64 -28.77
CA GLU A 247 16.26 30.05 -27.49
C GLU A 247 15.19 30.72 -26.62
N VAL A 248 15.27 30.51 -25.31
CA VAL A 248 14.31 31.07 -24.36
C VAL A 248 14.40 32.59 -24.41
N ARG A 249 13.26 33.25 -24.65
CA ARG A 249 13.20 34.71 -24.61
C ARG A 249 13.43 35.18 -23.18
N LYS A 250 14.37 36.12 -22.98
CA LYS A 250 14.57 36.75 -21.67
C LYS A 250 13.29 37.54 -21.30
N SER A 251 12.56 37.06 -20.30
CA SER A 251 11.34 37.70 -19.80
C SER A 251 11.65 39.10 -19.28
N ARG A 252 10.81 40.10 -19.63
CA ARG A 252 10.85 41.45 -19.04
C ARG A 252 10.06 41.55 -17.72
N GLY A 253 9.28 40.53 -17.35
CA GLY A 253 8.45 40.51 -16.14
C GLY A 253 9.06 39.69 -14.99
N GLY A 254 8.82 40.17 -13.75
CA GLY A 254 9.42 39.71 -12.48
C GLY A 254 9.23 38.23 -12.10
N LYS A 255 9.65 37.87 -10.87
CA LYS A 255 9.79 36.50 -10.31
C LYS A 255 8.48 35.66 -10.29
N ARG A 256 7.87 35.38 -11.44
CA ARG A 256 6.74 34.45 -11.58
C ARG A 256 7.23 33.01 -11.51
N ARG A 257 6.51 32.17 -10.78
CA ARG A 257 6.81 30.74 -10.61
C ARG A 257 6.73 29.94 -11.92
N ARG A 258 5.86 30.35 -12.84
CA ARG A 258 5.72 29.79 -14.20
C ARG A 258 5.88 30.91 -15.22
N ARG A 259 6.64 30.65 -16.28
CA ARG A 259 7.08 31.66 -17.26
C ARG A 259 6.30 31.67 -18.57
N GLY A 260 5.28 30.83 -18.73
CA GLY A 260 4.55 30.75 -19.98
C GLY A 260 3.61 31.92 -20.20
N GLU A 261 3.45 32.27 -21.46
CA GLU A 261 2.57 33.31 -21.97
C GLU A 261 1.51 32.66 -22.87
N PHE A 262 0.37 33.32 -23.04
CA PHE A 262 -0.67 32.80 -23.94
C PHE A 262 -0.23 33.05 -25.39
N THR A 263 0.01 31.96 -26.12
CA THR A 263 0.42 31.98 -27.52
C THR A 263 -0.58 31.19 -28.36
N THR A 264 -0.79 31.64 -29.60
CA THR A 264 -1.60 30.93 -30.59
C THR A 264 -0.72 29.96 -31.36
N VAL A 265 -1.09 28.69 -31.39
CA VAL A 265 -0.29 27.64 -32.03
C VAL A 265 -1.14 26.88 -33.05
N PRO A 266 -0.72 26.79 -34.33
CA PRO A 266 -1.43 26.05 -35.36
C PRO A 266 -1.14 24.55 -35.23
N VAL A 267 -1.89 23.85 -34.38
CA VAL A 267 -1.62 22.43 -34.08
C VAL A 267 -1.87 21.54 -35.29
N SER A 268 -2.86 21.87 -36.14
CA SER A 268 -3.13 21.11 -37.37
C SER A 268 -1.94 21.06 -38.32
N SER A 269 -1.32 22.22 -38.57
CA SER A 269 -0.19 22.32 -39.48
C SER A 269 1.04 21.64 -38.89
N ILE A 270 1.29 21.77 -37.59
CA ILE A 270 2.41 21.10 -36.94
C ILE A 270 2.26 19.58 -37.05
N LEU A 271 1.08 19.04 -36.73
CA LEU A 271 0.82 17.61 -36.78
C LEU A 271 0.99 16.99 -38.16
N GLU A 272 0.57 17.71 -39.19
CA GLU A 272 0.74 17.25 -40.56
C GLU A 272 2.22 17.11 -40.93
N VAL A 273 3.05 18.10 -40.58
CA VAL A 273 4.51 18.04 -40.79
C VAL A 273 5.10 16.86 -40.01
N LYS A 274 4.69 16.70 -38.73
CA LYS A 274 5.23 15.64 -37.87
C LYS A 274 4.84 14.25 -38.33
N ARG A 275 3.62 14.06 -38.81
CA ARG A 275 3.16 12.82 -39.43
C ARG A 275 4.07 12.43 -40.61
N ARG A 276 4.35 13.37 -41.52
CA ARG A 276 5.21 13.15 -42.69
C ARG A 276 6.68 12.91 -42.28
N ALA A 277 7.21 13.68 -41.35
CA ALA A 277 8.58 13.55 -40.86
C ALA A 277 8.85 12.20 -40.18
N LEU A 278 7.84 11.66 -39.49
CA LEU A 278 7.87 10.32 -38.91
C LEU A 278 7.61 9.22 -39.95
N GLY A 279 7.22 9.52 -41.19
CA GLY A 279 6.87 8.50 -42.19
C GLY A 279 5.66 7.64 -41.77
N LEU A 280 4.63 8.27 -41.21
CA LEU A 280 3.39 7.60 -40.80
C LEU A 280 2.27 7.90 -41.81
N ASP A 281 1.56 6.88 -42.27
CA ASP A 281 0.42 7.07 -43.18
C ASP A 281 -0.76 7.74 -42.47
N LYS A 282 -1.04 7.33 -41.23
CA LYS A 282 -2.11 7.87 -40.41
C LYS A 282 -1.64 8.10 -38.98
N LEU A 283 -2.15 9.16 -38.35
CA LEU A 283 -1.95 9.38 -36.92
C LEU A 283 -2.77 8.38 -36.10
N PRO A 284 -2.28 7.96 -34.92
CA PRO A 284 -3.08 7.20 -33.96
C PRO A 284 -4.41 7.89 -33.65
N SER A 285 -5.47 7.11 -33.49
CA SER A 285 -6.83 7.64 -33.29
C SER A 285 -6.98 8.42 -31.97
N LYS A 286 -6.27 8.01 -30.91
CA LYS A 286 -6.40 8.58 -29.57
C LYS A 286 -5.06 9.05 -29.01
N ILE A 287 -4.64 10.26 -29.40
CA ILE A 287 -3.47 10.92 -28.80
C ILE A 287 -3.94 11.82 -27.66
N LYS A 288 -3.79 11.36 -26.42
CA LYS A 288 -4.10 12.16 -25.22
C LYS A 288 -2.95 13.07 -24.81
N ALA A 289 -3.24 14.33 -24.53
CA ALA A 289 -2.27 15.34 -24.11
C ALA A 289 -2.69 16.04 -22.80
N VAL A 290 -1.86 16.98 -22.30
CA VAL A 290 -2.13 17.66 -21.04
C VAL A 290 -2.97 18.92 -21.23
N LYS A 291 -3.75 19.29 -20.22
CA LYS A 291 -4.51 20.56 -20.23
C LYS A 291 -3.58 21.78 -20.21
N GLY A 292 -2.49 21.70 -19.46
CA GLY A 292 -1.51 22.77 -19.33
C GLY A 292 -0.21 22.25 -18.75
N LEU A 293 0.89 22.94 -19.05
CA LEU A 293 2.22 22.59 -18.53
C LEU A 293 2.39 23.11 -17.11
N VAL A 294 2.87 22.25 -16.22
CA VAL A 294 3.08 22.55 -14.80
C VAL A 294 4.51 22.94 -14.45
N SER A 295 5.43 22.82 -15.41
CA SER A 295 6.84 23.15 -15.27
C SER A 295 7.12 24.64 -15.19
N ILE A 296 8.32 25.01 -14.73
CA ILE A 296 8.73 26.42 -14.58
C ILE A 296 8.81 27.11 -15.94
N GLY A 297 9.52 26.48 -16.88
CA GLY A 297 9.72 27.00 -18.23
C GLY A 297 8.50 26.85 -19.14
N GLN A 298 7.52 26.01 -18.77
CA GLN A 298 6.37 25.65 -19.61
C GLN A 298 6.78 25.34 -21.06
N SER A 299 7.91 24.65 -21.21
CA SER A 299 8.39 24.15 -22.51
C SER A 299 7.69 22.82 -22.82
N PRO A 300 6.99 22.70 -23.96
CA PRO A 300 6.31 21.47 -24.33
C PRO A 300 7.29 20.40 -24.79
N GLU A 301 6.93 19.14 -24.58
CA GLU A 301 7.61 18.01 -25.21
C GLU A 301 7.37 18.00 -26.74
N PRO A 302 8.35 17.56 -27.56
CA PRO A 302 8.12 17.34 -28.99
C PRO A 302 6.92 16.41 -29.24
N LEU A 303 6.03 16.82 -30.15
CA LEU A 303 4.80 16.07 -30.46
C LEU A 303 5.10 14.68 -31.04
N GLU A 304 6.24 14.54 -31.74
CA GLU A 304 6.71 13.28 -32.31
C GLU A 304 6.79 12.17 -31.26
N LYS A 305 7.31 12.48 -30.06
CA LYS A 305 7.38 11.52 -28.94
C LYS A 305 5.99 11.07 -28.53
N GLY A 306 5.07 12.02 -28.41
CA GLY A 306 3.67 11.76 -28.05
C GLY A 306 2.90 10.91 -29.08
N ILE A 307 3.17 11.12 -30.37
CA ILE A 307 2.58 10.34 -31.47
C ILE A 307 3.08 8.90 -31.40
N LEU A 308 4.39 8.70 -31.24
CA LEU A 308 4.99 7.36 -31.16
C LEU A 308 4.54 6.62 -29.89
N ARG A 309 4.46 7.30 -28.74
CA ARG A 309 3.90 6.73 -27.51
C ARG A 309 2.46 6.25 -27.71
N ALA A 310 1.61 7.08 -28.33
CA ALA A 310 0.23 6.70 -28.62
C ALA A 310 0.11 5.53 -29.62
N LYS A 311 1.04 5.41 -30.56
CA LYS A 311 1.11 4.28 -31.50
C LYS A 311 1.38 2.95 -30.77
N HIS A 312 2.25 2.98 -29.76
CA HIS A 312 2.63 1.80 -28.97
C HIS A 312 1.80 1.62 -27.69
N GLY A 313 0.80 2.46 -27.44
CA GLY A 313 -0.02 2.37 -26.22
C GLY A 313 0.74 2.72 -24.92
N VAL A 314 1.85 3.45 -25.02
CA VAL A 314 2.71 3.80 -23.89
C VAL A 314 2.27 5.13 -23.28
N SER A 315 2.02 5.15 -21.97
CA SER A 315 1.73 6.38 -21.23
C SER A 315 3.02 7.10 -20.78
N VAL A 316 2.95 8.40 -20.55
CA VAL A 316 4.06 9.21 -20.04
C VAL A 316 3.74 9.77 -18.65
N PHE A 317 4.73 9.73 -17.76
CA PHE A 317 4.65 10.37 -16.45
C PHE A 317 5.12 11.84 -16.52
N ARG A 318 4.99 12.58 -15.40
CA ARG A 318 5.23 14.04 -15.34
C ARG A 318 6.65 14.48 -15.69
N ASP A 319 7.60 13.55 -15.70
CA ASP A 319 9.03 13.78 -15.97
C ASP A 319 9.46 13.25 -17.35
N GLY A 320 8.53 12.75 -18.17
CA GLY A 320 8.79 12.28 -19.53
C GLY A 320 9.05 10.77 -19.65
N THR A 321 9.17 10.06 -18.52
CA THR A 321 9.47 8.62 -18.48
C THR A 321 8.20 7.76 -18.46
N SER A 322 8.33 6.50 -18.85
CA SER A 322 7.29 5.47 -18.80
C SER A 322 7.66 4.45 -17.72
N ARG A 323 6.73 4.16 -16.81
CA ARG A 323 7.03 3.39 -15.60
C ARG A 323 5.97 2.34 -15.29
N TYR A 324 6.43 1.31 -14.59
CA TYR A 324 5.60 0.23 -14.09
C TYR A 324 5.82 0.07 -12.58
N ASP A 325 4.76 0.19 -11.77
CA ASP A 325 4.81 0.04 -10.32
C ASP A 325 4.57 -1.44 -9.93
N MET A 326 5.37 -1.97 -9.02
CA MET A 326 5.20 -3.30 -8.41
C MET A 326 5.44 -3.24 -6.90
N SER A 327 4.81 -4.11 -6.12
CA SER A 327 5.19 -4.34 -4.72
C SER A 327 6.61 -4.89 -4.65
N ASP A 328 7.43 -4.37 -3.75
CA ASP A 328 8.79 -4.86 -3.52
C ASP A 328 8.79 -6.09 -2.60
N VAL A 329 9.57 -7.10 -2.99
CA VAL A 329 9.75 -8.32 -2.19
C VAL A 329 11.24 -8.68 -2.16
N PRO A 330 11.88 -8.73 -0.98
CA PRO A 330 13.28 -9.05 -0.89
C PRO A 330 13.50 -10.55 -1.13
N VAL A 331 14.52 -10.89 -1.91
CA VAL A 331 14.99 -12.26 -2.09
C VAL A 331 16.50 -12.29 -2.24
N THR A 332 17.15 -13.31 -1.69
CA THR A 332 18.60 -13.53 -1.79
C THR A 332 18.95 -14.71 -2.69
N HIS A 333 18.04 -15.66 -2.87
CA HIS A 333 18.27 -16.90 -3.62
C HIS A 333 17.10 -17.22 -4.53
N PHE A 334 17.40 -17.86 -5.67
CA PHE A 334 16.38 -18.35 -6.60
C PHE A 334 16.87 -19.59 -7.35
N LYS A 335 15.96 -20.38 -7.90
CA LYS A 335 16.24 -21.43 -8.88
C LYS A 335 15.95 -20.88 -10.28
N PRO A 336 16.74 -21.19 -11.32
CA PRO A 336 16.45 -20.77 -12.70
C PRO A 336 15.01 -21.10 -13.16
N VAL A 337 14.49 -22.26 -12.76
CA VAL A 337 13.12 -22.70 -13.08
C VAL A 337 12.04 -21.75 -12.52
N GLU A 338 12.27 -21.13 -11.36
CA GLU A 338 11.31 -20.23 -10.70
C GLU A 338 11.15 -18.90 -11.46
N ILE A 339 12.19 -18.49 -12.19
CA ILE A 339 12.21 -17.21 -12.90
C ILE A 339 12.04 -17.36 -14.42
N GLY A 340 11.79 -18.57 -14.90
CA GLY A 340 11.55 -18.89 -16.31
C GLY A 340 12.74 -18.60 -17.24
N THR A 341 13.97 -18.59 -16.71
CA THR A 341 15.20 -18.33 -17.46
C THR A 341 16.11 -19.53 -17.34
N SER A 342 16.65 -20.01 -18.47
CA SER A 342 17.47 -21.22 -18.46
C SER A 342 18.83 -20.97 -17.81
N TRP A 343 19.39 -22.03 -17.23
CA TRP A 343 20.69 -21.98 -16.60
C TRP A 343 21.81 -21.56 -17.55
N GLU A 344 21.71 -21.86 -18.86
CA GLU A 344 22.69 -21.42 -19.87
C GLU A 344 22.68 -19.90 -20.03
N ALA A 345 21.49 -19.30 -20.12
CA ALA A 345 21.35 -17.85 -20.21
C ALA A 345 21.85 -17.15 -18.93
N LEU A 346 21.59 -17.73 -17.76
CA LEU A 346 22.13 -17.21 -16.49
C LEU A 346 23.67 -17.35 -16.42
N ALA A 347 24.23 -18.43 -16.95
CA ALA A 347 25.68 -18.58 -17.05
C ALA A 347 26.33 -17.48 -17.90
N GLU A 348 25.70 -17.10 -19.02
CA GLU A 348 26.13 -15.96 -19.85
C GLU A 348 26.03 -14.62 -19.10
N LEU A 349 25.07 -14.48 -18.18
CA LEU A 349 24.90 -13.30 -17.32
C LEU A 349 25.89 -13.24 -16.15
N GLY A 350 26.69 -14.28 -15.95
CA GLY A 350 27.75 -14.35 -14.93
C GLY A 350 27.46 -15.27 -13.74
N TYR A 351 26.33 -16.00 -13.75
CA TYR A 351 26.03 -17.01 -12.73
C TYR A 351 26.79 -18.31 -13.02
N THR A 352 27.96 -18.46 -12.42
CA THR A 352 28.88 -19.58 -12.73
C THR A 352 28.70 -20.80 -11.82
N HIS A 353 28.38 -20.57 -10.54
CA HIS A 353 28.31 -21.61 -9.52
C HIS A 353 27.05 -21.46 -8.68
N ASP A 354 26.54 -22.58 -8.18
CA ASP A 354 25.48 -22.63 -7.18
C ASP A 354 25.96 -22.22 -5.78
N ILE A 355 25.03 -22.13 -4.83
CA ILE A 355 25.33 -21.80 -3.43
C ILE A 355 26.33 -22.75 -2.73
N ARG A 356 26.52 -23.97 -3.26
CA ARG A 356 27.47 -24.95 -2.73
C ARG A 356 28.80 -24.94 -3.49
N GLY A 357 29.01 -23.95 -4.37
CA GLY A 357 30.21 -23.80 -5.19
C GLY A 357 30.31 -24.81 -6.34
N ARG A 358 29.23 -25.51 -6.70
CA ARG A 358 29.23 -26.42 -7.85
C ARG A 358 28.92 -25.65 -9.12
N ILE A 359 29.53 -26.05 -10.24
CA ILE A 359 29.28 -25.42 -11.55
C ILE A 359 27.78 -25.53 -11.91
N LEU A 360 27.22 -24.44 -12.43
CA LEU A 360 25.84 -24.36 -12.89
C LEU A 360 25.65 -25.22 -14.16
N LYS A 361 24.72 -26.18 -14.09
CA LYS A 361 24.40 -27.16 -15.16
C LYS A 361 22.91 -27.55 -15.21
N SER A 362 22.07 -27.04 -14.31
CA SER A 362 20.65 -27.42 -14.21
C SER A 362 19.79 -26.27 -13.70
N ASP A 363 18.54 -26.21 -14.16
CA ASP A 363 17.54 -25.23 -13.74
C ASP A 363 17.03 -25.43 -12.30
N SER A 364 17.39 -26.52 -11.65
CA SER A 364 17.01 -26.85 -10.27
C SER A 364 18.05 -26.43 -9.23
N GLN A 365 19.22 -25.97 -9.67
CA GLN A 365 20.26 -25.51 -8.75
C GLN A 365 19.89 -24.16 -8.15
N MET A 366 20.07 -24.05 -6.83
CA MET A 366 19.85 -22.80 -6.11
C MET A 366 21.04 -21.85 -6.31
N LEU A 367 20.75 -20.66 -6.81
CA LEU A 367 21.70 -19.59 -7.06
C LEU A 367 21.50 -18.46 -6.06
N GLU A 368 22.61 -17.81 -5.70
CA GLU A 368 22.59 -16.55 -4.96
C GLU A 368 22.39 -15.39 -5.94
N LEU A 369 21.36 -14.57 -5.70
CA LEU A 369 21.00 -13.41 -6.51
C LEU A 369 22.08 -12.33 -6.43
N LEU A 370 22.56 -11.87 -7.59
CA LEU A 370 23.49 -10.75 -7.61
C LEU A 370 22.80 -9.44 -7.17
N PRO A 371 23.48 -8.56 -6.40
CA PRO A 371 22.82 -7.45 -5.71
C PRO A 371 22.03 -6.46 -6.58
N GLN A 372 22.33 -6.31 -7.87
CA GLN A 372 21.63 -5.39 -8.79
C GLN A 372 20.78 -6.14 -9.84
N ASP A 373 20.58 -7.43 -9.68
CA ASP A 373 19.68 -8.20 -10.53
C ASP A 373 18.24 -8.13 -9.99
N PHE A 374 17.28 -8.13 -10.92
CA PHE A 374 15.87 -7.87 -10.63
C PHE A 374 14.97 -8.85 -11.39
N ILE A 375 13.97 -9.40 -10.70
CA ILE A 375 12.98 -10.33 -11.23
C ILE A 375 11.61 -9.64 -11.22
N PRO A 376 11.21 -8.98 -12.33
CA PRO A 376 9.90 -8.33 -12.45
C PRO A 376 8.74 -9.32 -12.54
N SER A 377 7.53 -8.84 -12.20
CA SER A 377 6.29 -9.54 -12.54
C SER A 377 6.11 -9.68 -14.05
N ILE A 378 5.72 -10.87 -14.50
CA ILE A 378 5.38 -11.16 -15.91
C ILE A 378 4.27 -10.24 -16.45
N ARG A 379 3.44 -9.66 -15.56
CA ARG A 379 2.41 -8.68 -15.93
C ARG A 379 2.98 -7.36 -16.46
N SER A 380 4.26 -7.10 -16.24
CA SER A 380 4.94 -5.91 -16.77
C SER A 380 5.43 -6.11 -18.20
N LYS A 381 5.45 -7.34 -18.73
CA LYS A 381 6.05 -7.68 -20.03
C LYS A 381 5.52 -6.82 -21.17
N ASP A 382 4.21 -6.67 -21.28
CA ASP A 382 3.59 -5.96 -22.40
C ASP A 382 3.95 -4.48 -22.37
N HIS A 383 4.00 -3.89 -21.18
CA HIS A 383 4.38 -2.50 -20.99
C HIS A 383 5.87 -2.27 -21.29
N LEU A 384 6.76 -3.15 -20.83
CA LEU A 384 8.20 -3.04 -21.06
C LEU A 384 8.54 -3.27 -22.54
N LEU A 385 7.94 -4.26 -23.19
CA LEU A 385 8.08 -4.51 -24.63
C LEU A 385 7.56 -3.33 -25.45
N ALA A 386 6.38 -2.80 -25.12
CA ALA A 386 5.85 -1.61 -25.79
C ALA A 386 6.76 -0.39 -25.61
N THR A 387 7.39 -0.24 -24.44
CA THR A 387 8.36 0.83 -24.17
C THR A 387 9.64 0.64 -24.98
N CYS A 388 10.15 -0.59 -25.12
CA CYS A 388 11.31 -0.89 -25.96
C CYS A 388 11.03 -0.58 -27.44
N ASN A 389 9.88 -1.03 -27.96
CA ASN A 389 9.44 -0.76 -29.32
C ASN A 389 9.25 0.74 -29.58
N PHE A 390 8.72 1.47 -28.61
CA PHE A 390 8.65 2.92 -28.64
C PHE A 390 10.04 3.57 -28.72
N VAL A 391 11.00 3.14 -27.89
CA VAL A 391 12.36 3.67 -27.87
C VAL A 391 13.07 3.39 -29.21
N ASP A 392 12.97 2.19 -29.74
CA ASP A 392 13.59 1.82 -31.02
C ASP A 392 13.00 2.65 -32.18
N GLU A 393 11.67 2.78 -32.24
CA GLU A 393 11.04 3.60 -33.26
C GLU A 393 11.35 5.10 -33.07
N LEU A 394 11.52 5.57 -31.84
CA LEU A 394 11.98 6.92 -31.53
C LEU A 394 13.41 7.16 -32.02
N LEU A 395 14.33 6.21 -31.81
CA LEU A 395 15.70 6.27 -32.31
C LEU A 395 15.72 6.34 -33.84
N ILE A 396 15.00 5.45 -34.52
CA ILE A 396 14.96 5.39 -35.98
C ILE A 396 14.29 6.63 -36.58
N ARG A 397 13.06 6.94 -36.15
CA ARG A 397 12.22 7.93 -36.84
C ARG A 397 12.53 9.36 -36.44
N PHE A 398 12.85 9.61 -35.17
CA PHE A 398 13.09 10.96 -34.66
C PHE A 398 14.58 11.31 -34.57
N TYR A 399 15.42 10.42 -34.00
CA TYR A 399 16.85 10.68 -33.84
C TYR A 399 17.70 10.26 -35.05
N LYS A 400 17.16 9.46 -35.97
CA LYS A 400 17.86 8.91 -37.14
C LYS A 400 19.07 8.05 -36.76
N MET A 401 18.88 7.19 -35.76
CA MET A 401 19.86 6.24 -35.24
C MET A 401 19.36 4.79 -35.39
N GLU A 402 20.26 3.83 -35.21
CA GLU A 402 19.91 2.41 -35.17
C GLU A 402 19.04 2.08 -33.94
N PRO A 403 18.17 1.05 -34.02
CA PRO A 403 17.42 0.56 -32.87
C PRO A 403 18.37 -0.05 -31.82
N PHE A 404 17.95 -0.05 -30.56
CA PHE A 404 18.75 -0.49 -29.43
C PHE A 404 18.30 -1.84 -28.84
N TYR A 405 16.99 -2.04 -28.66
CA TYR A 405 16.47 -3.24 -28.00
C TYR A 405 16.18 -4.37 -28.98
N ASN A 406 15.46 -4.10 -30.07
CA ASN A 406 14.93 -5.10 -31.01
C ASN A 406 14.20 -6.26 -30.28
N ALA A 407 13.50 -5.95 -29.19
CA ALA A 407 12.87 -6.95 -28.33
C ALA A 407 11.49 -7.34 -28.87
N THR A 408 11.27 -8.64 -29.05
CA THR A 408 10.00 -9.21 -29.54
C THR A 408 9.28 -10.03 -28.47
N SER A 409 10.03 -10.63 -27.56
CA SER A 409 9.53 -11.48 -26.48
C SER A 409 10.11 -11.05 -25.13
N GLU A 410 9.46 -11.47 -24.04
CA GLU A 410 9.94 -11.23 -22.68
C GLU A 410 11.34 -11.79 -22.42
N LYS A 411 11.77 -12.82 -23.17
CA LYS A 411 13.12 -13.39 -23.08
C LYS A 411 14.19 -12.43 -23.59
N ASP A 412 13.88 -11.59 -24.58
CA ASP A 412 14.83 -10.62 -25.15
C ASP A 412 15.16 -9.47 -24.18
N LEU A 413 14.35 -9.31 -23.12
CA LEU A 413 14.56 -8.35 -22.04
C LEU A 413 15.50 -8.87 -20.95
N VAL A 414 15.77 -10.18 -20.90
CA VAL A 414 16.76 -10.77 -19.99
C VAL A 414 18.14 -10.21 -20.34
N GLY A 415 18.88 -9.79 -19.31
CA GLY A 415 20.16 -9.09 -19.43
C GLY A 415 20.06 -7.59 -19.73
N ARG A 416 18.87 -7.05 -20.04
CA ARG A 416 18.70 -5.61 -20.31
C ARG A 416 18.67 -4.81 -19.01
N LEU A 417 19.18 -3.58 -19.09
CA LEU A 417 19.26 -2.67 -17.95
C LEU A 417 17.98 -1.84 -17.80
N ALA A 418 17.57 -1.68 -16.54
CA ALA A 418 16.46 -0.85 -16.12
C ALA A 418 16.88 0.06 -14.95
N ILE A 419 16.04 1.03 -14.63
CA ILE A 419 16.19 1.90 -13.48
C ILE A 419 15.06 1.57 -12.51
N GLY A 420 15.42 1.09 -11.32
CA GLY A 420 14.52 1.01 -10.18
C GLY A 420 14.42 2.37 -9.50
N LEU A 421 13.22 2.83 -9.20
CA LEU A 421 12.98 4.09 -8.51
C LEU A 421 11.81 3.94 -7.53
N ALA A 422 12.08 4.23 -6.27
CA ALA A 422 11.07 4.27 -5.24
C ALA A 422 10.24 5.56 -5.28
N PRO A 423 8.95 5.53 -4.92
CA PRO A 423 8.15 6.71 -4.65
C PRO A 423 8.77 7.55 -3.54
N HIS A 424 8.60 8.85 -3.65
CA HIS A 424 9.12 9.92 -2.79
C HIS A 424 10.64 10.09 -2.81
N THR A 425 11.35 9.39 -3.69
CA THR A 425 12.80 9.49 -3.84
C THR A 425 13.20 10.13 -5.17
N SER A 426 14.49 10.43 -5.32
CA SER A 426 15.04 11.01 -6.56
C SER A 426 16.36 10.39 -7.03
N GLY A 427 16.81 9.34 -6.33
CA GLY A 427 17.93 8.50 -6.75
C GLY A 427 17.36 7.23 -7.37
N GLY A 428 17.51 7.09 -8.68
CA GLY A 428 17.27 5.81 -9.34
C GLY A 428 18.47 4.89 -9.13
N VAL A 429 18.23 3.59 -9.02
CA VAL A 429 19.29 2.57 -8.92
C VAL A 429 19.23 1.72 -10.18
N LEU A 430 20.38 1.54 -10.82
CA LEU A 430 20.51 0.69 -11.99
C LEU A 430 20.31 -0.77 -11.60
N CYS A 431 19.50 -1.50 -12.35
CA CYS A 431 19.35 -2.95 -12.24
C CYS A 431 19.38 -3.63 -13.60
N ARG A 432 19.55 -4.95 -13.57
CA ARG A 432 19.51 -5.83 -14.73
C ARG A 432 18.36 -6.83 -14.56
N LEU A 433 17.56 -7.00 -15.61
CA LEU A 433 16.47 -7.97 -15.60
C LEU A 433 17.04 -9.37 -15.84
N ILE A 434 16.68 -10.36 -15.01
CA ILE A 434 17.23 -11.72 -15.13
C ILE A 434 16.19 -12.82 -15.37
N GLY A 435 14.90 -12.49 -15.27
CA GLY A 435 13.80 -13.44 -15.45
C GLY A 435 12.47 -12.82 -15.08
N TRP A 436 11.47 -13.65 -14.77
CA TRP A 436 10.10 -13.24 -14.54
C TRP A 436 9.42 -14.09 -13.47
N THR A 437 8.54 -13.47 -12.67
CA THR A 437 7.68 -14.16 -11.69
C THR A 437 6.20 -14.04 -12.07
N SER A 438 5.37 -15.02 -11.70
CA SER A 438 3.92 -14.92 -11.88
C SER A 438 3.25 -14.00 -10.83
N SER A 439 3.91 -13.78 -9.69
CA SER A 439 3.46 -12.91 -8.61
C SER A 439 3.29 -11.45 -9.06
N SER A 440 2.41 -10.71 -8.39
CA SER A 440 2.24 -9.27 -8.60
C SER A 440 3.26 -8.44 -7.80
N ALA A 441 4.53 -8.85 -7.86
CA ALA A 441 5.63 -8.27 -7.11
C ALA A 441 6.90 -8.22 -7.97
N GLY A 442 7.84 -7.37 -7.58
CA GLY A 442 9.19 -7.33 -8.14
C GLY A 442 10.18 -7.80 -7.10
N TYR A 443 10.86 -8.92 -7.38
CA TYR A 443 11.83 -9.50 -6.45
C TYR A 443 13.23 -8.97 -6.72
N ALA A 444 13.94 -8.62 -5.66
CA ALA A 444 15.32 -8.16 -5.75
C ALA A 444 16.08 -8.41 -4.44
N HIS A 445 17.39 -8.23 -4.50
CA HIS A 445 18.24 -8.29 -3.31
C HIS A 445 17.82 -7.22 -2.28
N PRO A 446 17.82 -7.52 -0.96
CA PRO A 446 17.49 -6.54 0.08
C PRO A 446 18.28 -5.22 -0.05
N LEU A 447 19.57 -5.32 -0.37
CA LEU A 447 20.44 -4.16 -0.61
C LEU A 447 19.94 -3.27 -1.76
N PHE A 448 19.33 -3.83 -2.80
CA PHE A 448 18.77 -3.07 -3.92
C PHE A 448 17.50 -2.31 -3.51
N HIS A 449 16.63 -2.91 -2.70
CA HIS A 449 15.46 -2.22 -2.14
C HIS A 449 15.89 -1.08 -1.21
N ALA A 450 16.81 -1.34 -0.29
CA ALA A 450 17.34 -0.33 0.63
C ALA A 450 18.11 0.80 -0.08
N ALA A 451 18.82 0.52 -1.17
CA ALA A 451 19.52 1.56 -1.94
C ALA A 451 18.58 2.58 -2.60
N LYS A 452 17.32 2.18 -2.85
CA LYS A 452 16.27 3.09 -3.30
C LYS A 452 15.64 3.86 -2.14
N ARG A 453 16.19 3.76 -0.92
CA ARG A 453 15.73 4.38 0.33
C ARG A 453 14.29 4.02 0.68
N ARG A 454 13.96 2.73 0.53
CA ARG A 454 12.68 2.14 0.93
C ARG A 454 12.87 0.85 1.70
N ASN A 455 11.85 0.57 2.50
CA ASN A 455 11.75 -0.63 3.32
C ASN A 455 10.85 -1.62 2.59
N CYS A 456 11.02 -2.90 2.89
CA CYS A 456 10.18 -3.95 2.32
C CYS A 456 8.96 -4.23 3.21
N ASP A 457 8.20 -3.19 3.57
CA ASP A 457 7.04 -3.26 4.46
C ASP A 457 5.69 -3.17 3.72
N GLY A 458 5.68 -3.52 2.43
CA GLY A 458 4.52 -3.40 1.54
C GLY A 458 4.52 -2.10 0.72
N ASP A 459 5.72 -1.54 0.52
CA ASP A 459 5.95 -0.43 -0.38
C ASP A 459 5.85 -0.85 -1.85
N GLU A 460 6.05 0.12 -2.74
CA GLU A 460 5.98 -0.12 -4.18
C GLU A 460 7.22 0.49 -4.80
N ASP A 461 7.84 -0.25 -5.71
CA ASP A 461 8.94 0.23 -6.53
C ASP A 461 8.47 0.40 -7.97
N SER A 462 8.98 1.45 -8.63
CA SER A 462 8.76 1.63 -10.06
C SER A 462 9.98 1.20 -10.86
N ILE A 463 9.75 0.51 -11.96
CA ILE A 463 10.80 0.19 -12.95
C ILE A 463 10.55 0.96 -14.24
N MET A 464 11.64 1.37 -14.89
CA MET A 464 11.63 1.95 -16.24
C MET A 464 12.85 1.46 -17.02
N MET A 465 12.72 1.32 -18.34
CA MET A 465 13.84 0.91 -19.18
C MET A 465 14.93 2.00 -19.20
N LEU A 466 16.21 1.61 -19.12
CA LEU A 466 17.33 2.55 -19.00
C LEU A 466 17.33 3.60 -20.13
N MET A 467 17.17 3.17 -21.38
CA MET A 467 17.19 4.08 -22.53
C MET A 467 15.98 5.03 -22.58
N ASP A 468 14.81 4.60 -22.08
CA ASP A 468 13.67 5.51 -21.93
C ASP A 468 13.99 6.61 -20.90
N GLY A 469 14.55 6.22 -19.76
CA GLY A 469 15.03 7.13 -18.73
C GLY A 469 16.04 8.16 -19.27
N LEU A 470 17.00 7.73 -20.10
CA LEU A 470 18.04 8.63 -20.63
C LEU A 470 17.52 9.58 -21.72
N LEU A 471 16.67 9.09 -22.64
CA LEU A 471 16.22 9.88 -23.80
C LEU A 471 15.05 10.81 -23.50
N ASN A 472 14.18 10.43 -22.57
CA ASN A 472 12.88 11.07 -22.38
C ASN A 472 12.78 11.86 -21.08
N PHE A 473 13.65 11.62 -20.10
CA PHE A 473 13.72 12.44 -18.90
C PHE A 473 14.25 13.85 -19.18
N SER A 474 13.66 14.86 -18.53
CA SER A 474 14.25 16.20 -18.46
C SER A 474 13.87 16.95 -17.18
N LYS A 475 14.86 17.61 -16.57
CA LYS A 475 14.64 18.49 -15.41
C LYS A 475 13.77 19.71 -15.76
N GLU A 476 13.72 20.13 -17.02
CA GLU A 476 12.96 21.31 -17.47
C GLU A 476 11.44 21.09 -17.51
N ILE A 477 10.99 19.84 -17.63
CA ILE A 477 9.57 19.48 -17.69
C ILE A 477 9.00 19.11 -16.31
N LEU A 478 9.84 18.99 -15.29
CA LEU A 478 9.40 18.74 -13.92
C LEU A 478 8.49 19.85 -13.40
N PRO A 479 7.46 19.52 -12.60
CA PRO A 479 6.55 20.51 -12.02
C PRO A 479 7.29 21.55 -11.17
N ALA A 480 6.86 22.82 -11.24
CA ALA A 480 7.38 23.91 -10.39
C ALA A 480 7.04 23.76 -8.89
N GLY A 481 6.28 22.73 -8.51
CA GLY A 481 5.88 22.34 -7.16
C GLY A 481 7.07 22.04 -6.24
N ARG A 482 6.95 22.21 -4.90
CA ARG A 482 8.00 21.72 -3.97
C ARG A 482 8.19 20.20 -4.11
N GLY A 483 7.10 19.45 -4.30
CA GLY A 483 7.14 18.00 -4.57
C GLY A 483 7.32 17.60 -6.04
N GLY A 484 7.58 18.53 -6.96
CA GLY A 484 7.74 18.20 -8.38
C GLY A 484 9.04 17.47 -8.71
N ARG A 485 10.04 17.57 -7.82
CA ARG A 485 11.35 16.93 -7.94
C ARG A 485 11.41 15.54 -7.29
N MET A 486 10.45 15.23 -6.44
CA MET A 486 10.29 13.88 -5.88
C MET A 486 9.74 12.95 -6.97
N ASP A 487 9.97 11.65 -6.85
CA ASP A 487 9.62 10.61 -7.82
C ASP A 487 10.21 10.87 -9.21
N ALA A 488 11.41 11.45 -9.33
CA ALA A 488 12.08 11.69 -10.60
C ALA A 488 13.53 11.23 -10.50
N PRO A 489 14.07 10.47 -11.48
CA PRO A 489 15.44 9.96 -11.41
C PRO A 489 16.46 11.07 -11.69
N LEU A 490 16.71 11.93 -10.68
CA LEU A 490 17.62 13.07 -10.79
C LEU A 490 19.09 12.65 -10.77
N VAL A 491 19.36 11.53 -10.09
CA VAL A 491 20.66 10.87 -9.94
C VAL A 491 20.44 9.39 -10.23
N LEU A 492 21.41 8.76 -10.88
CA LEU A 492 21.41 7.32 -11.14
C LEU A 492 22.61 6.69 -10.44
N THR A 493 22.36 5.81 -9.49
CA THR A 493 23.37 4.99 -8.84
C THR A 493 23.64 3.77 -9.71
N THR A 494 24.89 3.66 -10.20
CA THR A 494 25.29 2.57 -11.11
C THR A 494 25.86 1.36 -10.38
N ARG A 495 26.41 1.55 -9.19
CA ARG A 495 26.99 0.51 -8.34
C ARG A 495 26.45 0.63 -6.93
N LEU A 496 26.05 -0.50 -6.34
CA LEU A 496 25.64 -0.56 -4.95
C LEU A 496 26.86 -0.56 -4.03
N ASN A 497 26.79 0.24 -2.96
CA ASN A 497 27.75 0.25 -1.87
C ASN A 497 26.98 0.00 -0.56
N PRO A 498 27.12 -1.16 0.10
CA PRO A 498 26.43 -1.48 1.35
C PRO A 498 26.72 -0.51 2.50
N MET A 499 27.80 0.28 2.44
CA MET A 499 28.08 1.29 3.45
C MET A 499 27.19 2.55 3.35
N GLU A 500 26.58 2.79 2.19
CA GLU A 500 25.82 4.02 1.88
C GLU A 500 24.30 3.82 1.87
N ILE A 501 23.84 2.56 2.04
CA ILE A 501 22.42 2.22 2.03
C ILE A 501 21.76 2.46 3.39
N ASP A 502 20.45 2.26 3.42
CA ASP A 502 19.67 2.37 4.64
C ASP A 502 20.11 1.35 5.71
N LYS A 503 20.00 1.74 6.98
CA LYS A 503 20.41 0.93 8.12
C LYS A 503 19.55 -0.31 8.32
N GLU A 504 18.31 -0.32 7.85
CA GLU A 504 17.43 -1.47 8.02
C GLU A 504 17.97 -2.73 7.33
N ALA A 505 18.54 -2.58 6.12
CA ALA A 505 19.18 -3.69 5.42
C ALA A 505 20.43 -4.22 6.11
N LEU A 506 21.04 -3.43 7.01
CA LEU A 506 22.20 -3.87 7.80
C LEU A 506 21.81 -4.85 8.92
N ASN A 507 20.53 -4.89 9.29
CA ASN A 507 20.00 -5.80 10.30
C ASN A 507 19.45 -7.10 9.69
N VAL A 508 19.64 -7.32 8.37
CA VAL A 508 19.27 -8.59 7.74
C VAL A 508 20.20 -9.68 8.26
N ASP A 509 19.61 -10.78 8.69
CA ASP A 509 20.32 -11.97 9.11
C ASP A 509 20.76 -12.79 7.89
N CYS A 510 22.02 -13.19 7.90
CA CYS A 510 22.71 -13.93 6.85
C CYS A 510 23.11 -15.35 7.31
N SER A 511 22.58 -15.82 8.44
CA SER A 511 22.88 -17.14 9.00
C SER A 511 22.25 -18.27 8.18
N TRP A 512 22.96 -19.38 8.03
CA TRP A 512 22.42 -20.61 7.42
C TRP A 512 21.54 -21.43 8.38
N SER A 513 21.77 -21.26 9.68
CA SER A 513 21.03 -21.91 10.76
C SER A 513 21.31 -21.16 12.05
N TYR A 514 20.34 -21.07 12.96
CA TYR A 514 20.59 -20.53 14.29
C TYR A 514 21.24 -21.56 15.21
N SER A 515 22.11 -21.06 16.09
CA SER A 515 22.76 -21.88 17.11
C SER A 515 21.77 -22.29 18.20
N ARG A 516 22.08 -23.39 18.89
CA ARG A 516 21.35 -23.80 20.09
C ARG A 516 21.34 -22.68 21.15
N ASP A 517 22.49 -22.03 21.33
CA ASP A 517 22.68 -20.98 22.33
C ASP A 517 21.75 -19.79 22.06
N PHE A 518 21.53 -19.43 20.79
CA PHE A 518 20.55 -18.41 20.42
C PHE A 518 19.14 -18.83 20.86
N TYR A 519 18.69 -20.04 20.52
CA TYR A 519 17.36 -20.51 20.93
C TYR A 519 17.20 -20.55 22.46
N GLU A 520 18.19 -21.03 23.20
CA GLU A 520 18.14 -21.07 24.66
C GLU A 520 18.14 -19.65 25.27
N ALA A 521 18.91 -18.71 24.71
CA ALA A 521 18.90 -17.33 25.14
C ALA A 521 17.54 -16.65 24.94
N THR A 522 16.78 -16.99 23.90
CA THR A 522 15.44 -16.39 23.69
C THR A 522 14.44 -16.69 24.81
N LEU A 523 14.66 -17.74 25.61
CA LEU A 523 13.75 -18.12 26.71
C LEU A 523 13.71 -17.06 27.82
N SER A 524 14.80 -16.31 28.04
CA SER A 524 14.81 -15.18 28.98
C SER A 524 14.31 -13.87 28.38
N GLN A 525 13.85 -13.89 27.12
CA GLN A 525 13.37 -12.73 26.36
C GLN A 525 14.33 -11.52 26.44
N PRO A 526 15.64 -11.70 26.18
CA PRO A 526 16.59 -10.61 26.23
C PRO A 526 16.28 -9.57 25.13
N HIS A 527 16.79 -8.36 25.30
CA HIS A 527 16.68 -7.37 24.23
C HIS A 527 17.48 -7.85 23.01
N PRO A 528 17.01 -7.67 21.75
CA PRO A 528 17.70 -8.20 20.57
C PRO A 528 19.18 -7.82 20.46
N ASN A 529 19.55 -6.60 20.88
CA ASN A 529 20.95 -6.14 20.91
C ASN A 529 21.86 -6.93 21.87
N GLU A 530 21.32 -7.63 22.85
CA GLU A 530 22.11 -8.48 23.77
C GLU A 530 22.40 -9.85 23.14
N ALA A 531 21.58 -10.25 22.16
CA ALA A 531 21.71 -11.51 21.44
C ALA A 531 22.23 -11.34 20.01
N SER A 532 22.57 -10.11 19.58
CA SER A 532 23.02 -9.83 18.21
C SER A 532 24.29 -10.59 17.86
N ASP A 533 25.20 -10.74 18.83
CA ASP A 533 26.49 -11.42 18.64
C ASP A 533 26.34 -12.93 18.37
N LEU A 534 25.15 -13.49 18.61
CA LEU A 534 24.83 -14.90 18.35
C LEU A 534 24.30 -15.14 16.92
N VAL A 535 24.09 -14.07 16.15
CA VAL A 535 23.50 -14.09 14.81
C VAL A 535 24.42 -13.34 13.83
N ASP A 536 24.54 -13.83 12.61
CA ASP A 536 25.37 -13.21 11.59
C ASP A 536 24.60 -12.13 10.81
N LEU A 537 24.87 -10.85 11.09
CA LEU A 537 24.18 -9.73 10.46
C LEU A 537 24.99 -9.12 9.31
N VAL A 538 24.30 -8.48 8.36
CA VAL A 538 24.94 -7.71 7.27
C VAL A 538 25.91 -6.64 7.83
N SER A 539 25.57 -6.00 8.96
CA SER A 539 26.45 -5.03 9.64
C SER A 539 27.84 -5.56 9.94
N ASP A 540 27.94 -6.85 10.30
CA ASP A 540 29.17 -7.47 10.78
C ASP A 540 30.11 -7.83 9.62
N ARG A 541 29.55 -7.86 8.41
CA ARG A 541 30.24 -8.19 7.16
C ARG A 541 30.73 -6.96 6.40
N LEU A 542 30.34 -5.74 6.81
CA LEU A 542 30.69 -4.50 6.12
C LEU A 542 32.21 -4.33 5.97
N GLY A 543 32.65 -4.01 4.74
CA GLY A 543 34.07 -3.84 4.42
C GLY A 543 34.83 -5.16 4.17
N SER A 544 34.16 -6.31 4.30
CA SER A 544 34.66 -7.61 3.85
C SER A 544 34.11 -7.96 2.46
N ILE A 545 34.60 -9.05 1.86
CA ILE A 545 34.06 -9.60 0.60
C ILE A 545 32.61 -10.09 0.77
N GLY A 546 32.20 -10.39 2.01
CA GLY A 546 30.86 -10.87 2.34
C GLY A 546 29.80 -9.78 2.52
N ASP A 547 30.14 -8.51 2.26
CA ASP A 547 29.21 -7.37 2.38
C ASP A 547 28.11 -7.36 1.30
N LEU A 548 28.34 -8.05 0.19
CA LEU A 548 27.46 -8.14 -0.97
C LEU A 548 27.01 -9.58 -1.28
N ARG A 549 27.70 -10.59 -0.74
CA ARG A 549 27.54 -12.01 -1.10
C ARG A 549 27.78 -12.95 0.09
N GLY A 550 27.46 -14.22 -0.08
CA GLY A 550 27.55 -15.28 0.93
C GLY A 550 26.38 -15.28 1.92
N TYR A 551 25.21 -14.78 1.53
CA TYR A 551 24.06 -14.69 2.44
C TYR A 551 23.49 -16.10 2.67
N GLY A 552 23.16 -16.43 3.92
CA GLY A 552 22.44 -17.65 4.27
C GLY A 552 20.92 -17.43 4.29
N TRP A 553 20.18 -18.54 4.40
CA TRP A 553 18.78 -18.54 4.76
C TRP A 553 18.46 -19.80 5.56
N THR A 554 17.48 -19.73 6.45
CA THR A 554 17.20 -20.80 7.42
C THR A 554 16.11 -21.79 6.98
N HIS A 555 15.14 -21.34 6.17
CA HIS A 555 13.97 -22.15 5.80
C HIS A 555 13.74 -22.14 4.29
N ASP A 556 13.60 -23.31 3.69
CA ASP A 556 13.12 -23.44 2.31
C ASP A 556 11.59 -23.28 2.31
N SER A 557 11.07 -22.45 1.41
CA SER A 557 9.65 -22.05 1.35
C SER A 557 9.01 -22.44 0.01
N GLY A 558 9.46 -23.56 -0.56
CA GLY A 558 8.97 -24.02 -1.86
C GLY A 558 9.40 -23.08 -2.98
N ASP A 559 8.64 -23.07 -4.07
CA ASP A 559 8.92 -22.17 -5.19
C ASP A 559 8.53 -20.72 -4.86
N LEU A 560 9.27 -19.77 -5.44
CA LEU A 560 9.21 -18.33 -5.16
C LEU A 560 7.81 -17.70 -5.34
N ASP A 561 6.96 -18.28 -6.20
CA ASP A 561 5.59 -17.86 -6.48
C ASP A 561 4.54 -18.94 -6.22
N SER A 562 4.81 -19.86 -5.28
CA SER A 562 3.91 -20.95 -4.88
C SER A 562 2.56 -20.51 -4.25
N GLY A 563 2.43 -19.22 -3.92
CA GLY A 563 1.22 -18.63 -3.33
C GLY A 563 0.11 -18.30 -4.36
N PRO A 564 -1.07 -17.85 -3.88
CA PRO A 564 -2.14 -17.40 -4.76
C PRO A 564 -1.70 -16.15 -5.56
N VAL A 565 -1.88 -16.20 -6.88
CA VAL A 565 -1.43 -15.16 -7.84
C VAL A 565 -1.99 -13.75 -7.55
N ASN A 566 -3.21 -13.67 -6.99
CA ASN A 566 -3.83 -12.43 -6.55
C ASN A 566 -4.50 -12.64 -5.19
N SER A 567 -4.52 -11.59 -4.37
CA SER A 567 -5.36 -11.58 -3.18
C SER A 567 -6.85 -11.59 -3.55
N ALA A 568 -7.65 -12.29 -2.73
CA ALA A 568 -9.11 -12.29 -2.85
C ALA A 568 -9.70 -10.87 -2.80
N TYR A 569 -9.01 -9.94 -2.13
CA TYR A 569 -9.40 -8.53 -2.07
C TYR A 569 -9.48 -7.86 -3.45
N LYS A 570 -8.65 -8.28 -4.41
CA LYS A 570 -8.68 -7.77 -5.79
C LYS A 570 -9.76 -8.42 -6.66
N THR A 571 -10.06 -9.69 -6.41
CA THR A 571 -11.05 -10.44 -7.18
C THR A 571 -12.47 -10.05 -6.79
N LEU A 572 -12.69 -9.70 -5.52
CA LEU A 572 -13.95 -9.16 -5.04
C LEU A 572 -14.14 -7.71 -5.53
N VAL A 573 -15.28 -7.45 -6.16
CA VAL A 573 -15.55 -6.14 -6.79
C VAL A 573 -16.22 -5.19 -5.82
N SER A 574 -17.27 -5.65 -5.12
CA SER A 574 -18.08 -4.79 -4.26
C SER A 574 -17.52 -4.71 -2.84
N MET A 575 -17.84 -3.63 -2.13
CA MET A 575 -17.43 -3.44 -0.74
C MET A 575 -18.18 -4.40 0.20
N THR A 576 -19.45 -4.68 -0.11
CA THR A 576 -20.28 -5.65 0.63
C THR A 576 -19.69 -7.04 0.58
N ASP A 577 -19.23 -7.50 -0.59
CA ASP A 577 -18.62 -8.84 -0.71
C ASP A 577 -17.30 -8.89 0.05
N LYS A 578 -16.45 -7.86 -0.08
CA LYS A 578 -15.18 -7.77 0.66
C LYS A 578 -15.39 -7.84 2.17
N MET A 579 -16.40 -7.13 2.66
CA MET A 579 -16.72 -7.13 4.08
C MET A 579 -17.32 -8.46 4.52
N GLY A 580 -18.24 -9.03 3.74
CA GLY A 580 -18.84 -10.33 4.01
C GLY A 580 -17.78 -11.42 4.13
N GLU A 581 -16.86 -11.49 3.17
CA GLU A 581 -15.75 -12.44 3.18
C GLU A 581 -14.76 -12.18 4.33
N GLN A 582 -14.50 -10.92 4.68
CA GLN A 582 -13.66 -10.58 5.84
C GLN A 582 -14.27 -11.11 7.16
N LEU A 583 -15.57 -10.91 7.37
CA LEU A 583 -16.26 -11.36 8.58
C LEU A 583 -16.49 -12.88 8.59
N ALA A 584 -16.74 -13.49 7.43
CA ALA A 584 -16.81 -14.94 7.26
C ALA A 584 -15.46 -15.61 7.54
N LEU A 585 -14.35 -15.01 7.11
CA LEU A 585 -13.02 -15.48 7.51
C LEU A 585 -12.81 -15.32 9.02
N GLY A 586 -13.20 -14.18 9.57
CA GLY A 586 -13.16 -13.92 11.02
C GLY A 586 -13.90 -14.99 11.82
N SER A 587 -15.08 -15.44 11.37
CA SER A 587 -15.89 -16.45 12.08
C SER A 587 -15.30 -17.85 12.01
N ARG A 588 -14.44 -18.13 11.03
CA ARG A 588 -13.70 -19.39 10.90
C ARG A 588 -12.44 -19.42 11.76
N LEU A 589 -11.83 -18.26 12.04
CA LEU A 589 -10.56 -18.17 12.76
C LEU A 589 -10.76 -18.18 14.27
N ARG A 590 -10.02 -19.03 14.97
CA ARG A 590 -10.02 -19.09 16.46
C ARG A 590 -9.45 -17.82 17.10
N SER A 591 -8.51 -17.16 16.43
CA SER A 591 -7.79 -15.98 16.93
C SER A 591 -8.55 -14.66 16.77
N VAL A 592 -9.70 -14.66 16.10
CA VAL A 592 -10.42 -13.44 15.72
C VAL A 592 -11.80 -13.43 16.40
N SER A 593 -12.11 -12.32 17.07
CA SER A 593 -13.42 -12.06 17.67
C SER A 593 -14.27 -11.27 16.67
N VAL A 594 -15.23 -11.92 16.02
CA VAL A 594 -15.97 -11.32 14.89
C VAL A 594 -16.85 -10.15 15.31
N ASP A 595 -17.48 -10.25 16.48
CA ASP A 595 -18.23 -9.19 17.15
C ASP A 595 -17.38 -7.91 17.30
N ARG A 596 -16.15 -8.04 17.80
CA ARG A 596 -15.23 -6.91 17.96
C ARG A 596 -14.79 -6.35 16.62
N VAL A 597 -14.52 -7.21 15.63
CA VAL A 597 -14.16 -6.75 14.27
C VAL A 597 -15.32 -6.00 13.64
N ALA A 598 -16.55 -6.49 13.76
CA ALA A 598 -17.75 -5.84 13.25
C ALA A 598 -17.97 -4.48 13.91
N SER A 599 -17.92 -4.39 15.24
CA SER A 599 -18.01 -3.12 15.97
C SER A 599 -16.92 -2.14 15.50
N GLN A 600 -15.66 -2.58 15.42
CA GLN A 600 -14.55 -1.72 15.00
C GLN A 600 -14.73 -1.20 13.57
N VAL A 601 -15.18 -2.02 12.62
CA VAL A 601 -15.42 -1.56 11.23
C VAL A 601 -16.53 -0.51 11.20
N ILE A 602 -17.61 -0.70 11.94
CA ILE A 602 -18.73 0.23 11.99
C ILE A 602 -18.30 1.56 12.60
N GLU A 603 -17.59 1.54 13.72
CA GLU A 603 -17.17 2.74 14.43
C GLU A 603 -16.06 3.53 13.72
N SER A 604 -15.10 2.83 13.13
CA SER A 604 -13.92 3.47 12.52
C SER A 604 -14.12 3.84 11.05
N HIS A 605 -15.00 3.15 10.32
CA HIS A 605 -15.17 3.35 8.88
C HIS A 605 -16.57 3.84 8.53
N PHE A 606 -17.64 3.13 8.90
CA PHE A 606 -19.00 3.45 8.42
C PHE A 606 -19.62 4.68 9.08
N LEU A 607 -19.63 4.76 10.41
CA LEU A 607 -20.17 5.92 11.12
C LEU A 607 -19.45 7.23 10.72
N PRO A 608 -18.10 7.28 10.63
CA PRO A 608 -17.39 8.47 10.16
C PRO A 608 -17.72 8.86 8.71
N ASP A 609 -17.82 7.89 7.80
CA ASP A 609 -18.13 8.15 6.38
C ASP A 609 -19.57 8.65 6.21
N MET A 610 -20.55 7.99 6.85
CA MET A 610 -21.96 8.44 6.84
C MET A 610 -22.10 9.86 7.39
N ARG A 611 -21.48 10.14 8.55
CA ARG A 611 -21.49 11.48 9.15
C ARG A 611 -20.79 12.51 8.25
N GLY A 612 -19.65 12.13 7.66
CA GLY A 612 -18.89 12.97 6.75
C GLY A 612 -19.68 13.34 5.50
N ASN A 613 -20.33 12.36 4.88
CA ASN A 613 -21.16 12.54 3.69
C ASN A 613 -22.41 13.37 3.99
N MET A 614 -23.06 13.16 5.14
CA MET A 614 -24.20 13.97 5.59
C MET A 614 -23.80 15.45 5.78
N MET A 615 -22.68 15.70 6.48
CA MET A 615 -22.16 17.06 6.66
C MET A 615 -21.70 17.71 5.35
N ALA A 616 -21.12 16.93 4.44
CA ALA A 616 -20.74 17.39 3.12
C ALA A 616 -21.98 17.74 2.29
N PHE A 617 -23.03 16.92 2.33
CA PHE A 617 -24.27 17.13 1.60
C PHE A 617 -24.95 18.45 1.97
N THR A 618 -25.05 18.78 3.26
CA THR A 618 -25.68 20.04 3.73
C THR A 618 -24.86 21.30 3.41
N ARG A 619 -23.54 21.16 3.22
CA ARG A 619 -22.61 22.28 2.95
C ARG A 619 -22.08 22.33 1.52
N GLN A 620 -22.60 21.48 0.63
CA GLN A 620 -22.01 21.25 -0.67
C GLN A 620 -22.09 22.47 -1.60
N LYS A 621 -21.15 22.51 -2.56
CA LYS A 621 -21.24 23.39 -3.73
C LYS A 621 -22.00 22.68 -4.84
N VAL A 622 -22.59 23.46 -5.74
CA VAL A 622 -23.23 22.93 -6.95
C VAL A 622 -22.34 23.20 -8.15
N ARG A 623 -22.23 22.26 -9.08
CA ARG A 623 -21.31 22.34 -10.21
C ARG A 623 -22.06 22.26 -11.54
N CYS A 624 -21.70 23.10 -12.50
CA CYS A 624 -22.20 22.95 -13.86
C CYS A 624 -21.49 21.79 -14.59
N VAL A 625 -22.25 20.91 -15.21
CA VAL A 625 -21.72 19.76 -15.97
C VAL A 625 -20.97 20.21 -17.22
N LYS A 626 -21.41 21.30 -17.86
CA LYS A 626 -20.88 21.78 -19.14
C LYS A 626 -19.58 22.58 -19.00
N CYS A 627 -19.54 23.61 -18.15
CA CYS A 627 -18.35 24.46 -17.97
C CYS A 627 -17.51 24.10 -16.74
N GLY A 628 -18.01 23.24 -15.86
CA GLY A 628 -17.30 22.82 -14.65
C GLY A 628 -17.23 23.87 -13.54
N HIS A 629 -17.85 25.05 -13.70
CA HIS A 629 -17.86 26.08 -12.67
C HIS A 629 -18.65 25.63 -11.43
N SER A 630 -18.11 25.90 -10.25
CA SER A 630 -18.71 25.54 -8.96
C SER A 630 -19.28 26.77 -8.26
N TYR A 631 -20.58 26.77 -7.99
CA TYR A 631 -21.27 27.81 -7.24
C TYR A 631 -21.44 27.39 -5.78
N ARG A 632 -21.35 28.35 -4.85
CA ARG A 632 -21.63 28.13 -3.43
C ARG A 632 -23.12 27.88 -3.17
N ARG A 633 -24.00 28.41 -4.00
CA ARG A 633 -25.47 28.28 -3.90
C ARG A 633 -26.05 27.98 -5.27
N MET A 634 -27.20 27.32 -5.32
CA MET A 634 -27.93 27.08 -6.57
C MET A 634 -28.33 28.41 -7.20
N PRO A 635 -27.99 28.69 -8.47
CA PRO A 635 -28.53 29.84 -9.17
C PRO A 635 -30.05 29.76 -9.22
N LEU A 636 -30.76 30.86 -8.94
CA LEU A 636 -32.23 30.91 -8.95
C LEU A 636 -32.82 30.52 -10.33
N ALA A 637 -32.06 30.74 -11.40
CA ALA A 637 -32.44 30.33 -12.75
C ALA A 637 -32.40 28.81 -12.99
N GLY A 638 -31.93 28.01 -12.03
CA GLY A 638 -31.76 26.55 -12.16
C GLY A 638 -30.67 26.11 -13.15
N LYS A 639 -30.10 27.05 -13.93
CA LYS A 639 -29.09 26.82 -14.96
C LYS A 639 -27.81 27.61 -14.69
N CYS A 640 -26.73 27.20 -15.34
CA CYS A 640 -25.45 27.88 -15.20
C CYS A 640 -25.47 29.29 -15.81
N VAL A 641 -25.23 30.29 -14.96
CA VAL A 641 -25.18 31.71 -15.30
C VAL A 641 -23.78 32.20 -15.71
N GLN A 642 -22.79 31.30 -15.78
CA GLN A 642 -21.42 31.67 -16.17
C GLN A 642 -21.42 32.09 -17.63
N ARG A 643 -20.72 33.19 -17.96
CA ARG A 643 -20.50 33.59 -19.35
C ARG A 643 -19.84 32.44 -20.11
N ALA A 644 -20.36 32.11 -21.31
CA ALA A 644 -19.75 31.10 -22.15
C ALA A 644 -18.32 31.53 -22.50
N SER A 645 -17.33 30.92 -21.86
CA SER A 645 -15.93 31.11 -22.21
C SER A 645 -15.67 30.36 -23.52
N GLY A 646 -16.02 31.01 -24.63
CA GLY A 646 -15.98 30.41 -25.96
C GLY A 646 -16.03 31.38 -27.14
N VAL A 647 -16.30 32.68 -26.94
CA VAL A 647 -16.07 33.71 -27.96
C VAL A 647 -15.48 34.94 -27.26
N SER A 648 -14.16 34.97 -27.12
CA SER A 648 -13.47 36.24 -26.91
C SER A 648 -13.41 36.96 -28.26
N GLY A 649 -14.49 37.66 -28.60
CA GLY A 649 -14.51 38.62 -29.70
C GLY A 649 -13.43 39.68 -29.48
N GLY A 650 -12.92 40.21 -30.60
CA GLY A 650 -11.84 41.19 -30.67
C GLY A 650 -12.15 42.53 -29.98
N PRO A 651 -11.35 43.58 -30.28
CA PRO A 651 -11.37 44.81 -29.52
C PRO A 651 -12.72 45.52 -29.58
N ARG A 652 -13.05 46.13 -28.43
CA ARG A 652 -14.31 46.79 -28.10
C ARG A 652 -14.63 47.92 -29.09
N PHE A 653 -15.77 47.80 -29.77
CA PHE A 653 -16.58 48.93 -30.21
C PHE A 653 -18.07 48.60 -29.99
N SER A 654 -18.67 49.35 -29.06
CA SER A 654 -20.09 49.76 -28.98
C SER A 654 -21.16 48.95 -29.72
N SER A 655 -22.06 48.29 -28.99
CA SER A 655 -23.49 48.62 -29.00
C SER A 655 -24.23 47.94 -27.83
N SER A 656 -25.28 48.61 -27.39
CA SER A 656 -26.11 48.34 -26.22
C SER A 656 -27.20 47.30 -26.48
N ASP A 657 -26.82 46.02 -26.58
CA ASP A 657 -27.73 44.88 -26.41
C ASP A 657 -26.91 43.60 -26.12
N ASP A 658 -26.36 43.52 -24.91
CA ASP A 658 -25.40 42.47 -24.53
C ASP A 658 -26.13 41.15 -24.22
N GLY A 659 -26.62 40.49 -25.27
CA GLY A 659 -27.01 39.08 -25.32
C GLY A 659 -25.82 38.16 -25.06
N VAL A 660 -25.17 38.30 -23.91
CA VAL A 660 -24.04 37.49 -23.50
C VAL A 660 -24.54 36.07 -23.27
N ALA A 661 -24.25 35.18 -24.23
CA ALA A 661 -24.59 33.77 -24.13
C ALA A 661 -24.03 33.19 -22.82
N THR A 662 -24.93 32.93 -21.87
CA THR A 662 -24.61 32.20 -20.63
C THR A 662 -24.45 30.73 -20.98
N CYS A 663 -23.64 30.01 -20.19
CA CYS A 663 -23.34 28.60 -20.42
C CYS A 663 -24.61 27.76 -20.58
N GLY A 664 -25.65 28.06 -19.79
CA GLY A 664 -26.97 27.43 -19.85
C GLY A 664 -26.98 25.95 -19.45
N GLY A 665 -25.83 25.39 -19.05
CA GLY A 665 -25.70 23.99 -18.68
C GLY A 665 -26.36 23.66 -17.35
N ASN A 666 -26.76 22.40 -17.19
CA ASN A 666 -27.37 21.90 -15.96
C ASN A 666 -26.39 21.99 -14.79
N VAL A 667 -26.90 22.37 -13.62
CA VAL A 667 -26.14 22.50 -12.38
C VAL A 667 -26.57 21.37 -11.46
N VAL A 668 -25.60 20.55 -11.06
CA VAL A 668 -25.84 19.34 -10.26
C VAL A 668 -25.19 19.45 -8.89
N LEU A 669 -25.77 18.74 -7.93
CA LEU A 669 -25.18 18.53 -6.61
C LEU A 669 -23.84 17.79 -6.76
N THR A 670 -22.88 18.09 -5.90
CA THR A 670 -21.57 17.41 -5.89
C THR A 670 -21.58 16.14 -5.05
N VAL A 671 -22.46 16.07 -4.05
CA VAL A 671 -22.76 14.90 -3.24
C VAL A 671 -24.24 14.56 -3.43
N SER A 672 -24.53 13.36 -3.92
CA SER A 672 -25.88 12.85 -4.12
C SER A 672 -26.44 12.21 -2.85
N GLU A 673 -27.77 12.18 -2.69
CA GLU A 673 -28.44 11.46 -1.59
C GLU A 673 -28.00 10.00 -1.48
N GLY A 674 -27.91 9.28 -2.60
CA GLY A 674 -27.47 7.88 -2.62
C GLY A 674 -26.07 7.67 -2.06
N ALA A 675 -25.21 8.69 -2.06
CA ALA A 675 -23.88 8.60 -1.44
C ALA A 675 -23.97 8.65 0.10
N VAL A 676 -24.96 9.35 0.65
CA VAL A 676 -25.22 9.42 2.10
C VAL A 676 -25.86 8.12 2.60
N ARG A 677 -26.84 7.58 1.85
CA ARG A 677 -27.57 6.35 2.22
C ARG A 677 -26.81 5.04 2.01
N LYS A 678 -25.72 5.07 1.23
CA LYS A 678 -24.97 3.89 0.74
C LYS A 678 -24.66 2.82 1.80
N TYR A 679 -24.31 3.22 3.02
CA TYR A 679 -23.83 2.28 4.05
C TYR A 679 -24.88 1.89 5.10
N ILE A 680 -26.06 2.50 5.11
CA ILE A 680 -27.05 2.24 6.16
C ILE A 680 -27.50 0.77 6.12
N GLN A 681 -27.89 0.29 4.94
CA GLN A 681 -28.36 -1.08 4.75
C GLN A 681 -27.28 -2.11 5.11
N VAL A 682 -26.05 -1.90 4.61
CA VAL A 682 -24.90 -2.77 4.89
C VAL A 682 -24.58 -2.81 6.39
N THR A 683 -24.67 -1.67 7.08
CA THR A 683 -24.39 -1.61 8.52
C THR A 683 -25.44 -2.40 9.31
N LYS A 684 -26.72 -2.31 8.95
CA LYS A 684 -27.81 -3.08 9.59
C LYS A 684 -27.61 -4.59 9.41
N GLU A 685 -27.34 -5.04 8.18
CA GLU A 685 -27.11 -6.46 7.87
C GLU A 685 -25.94 -7.05 8.67
N VAL A 686 -24.85 -6.29 8.80
CA VAL A 686 -23.66 -6.70 9.57
C VAL A 686 -23.98 -6.81 11.06
N MET A 687 -24.72 -5.84 11.61
CA MET A 687 -25.11 -5.85 13.01
C MET A 687 -26.01 -7.04 13.35
N GLU A 688 -26.94 -7.38 12.47
CA GLU A 688 -27.84 -8.53 12.65
C GLU A 688 -27.11 -9.86 12.52
N SER A 689 -26.20 -9.99 11.55
CA SER A 689 -25.53 -11.25 11.23
C SER A 689 -24.41 -11.62 12.20
N TYR A 690 -23.65 -10.63 12.69
CA TYR A 690 -22.41 -10.87 13.45
C TYR A 690 -22.48 -10.39 14.89
N GLY A 691 -23.49 -9.59 15.23
CA GLY A 691 -23.63 -8.98 16.54
C GLY A 691 -22.61 -7.85 16.79
N VAL A 692 -23.05 -6.86 17.56
CA VAL A 692 -22.22 -5.75 18.04
C VAL A 692 -22.65 -5.37 19.45
N ASP A 693 -21.82 -4.58 20.14
CA ASP A 693 -22.15 -3.98 21.43
C ASP A 693 -23.33 -3.01 21.32
N ASP A 694 -24.09 -2.87 22.41
CA ASP A 694 -25.35 -2.09 22.41
C ASP A 694 -25.13 -0.59 22.17
N TYR A 695 -23.98 -0.06 22.56
CA TYR A 695 -23.62 1.33 22.29
C TYR A 695 -23.50 1.58 20.78
N THR A 696 -22.78 0.71 20.06
CA THR A 696 -22.68 0.76 18.60
C THR A 696 -24.05 0.63 17.94
N LYS A 697 -24.93 -0.27 18.43
CA LYS A 697 -26.30 -0.40 17.88
C LYS A 697 -27.08 0.90 17.96
N GLN A 698 -27.09 1.54 19.13
CA GLN A 698 -27.83 2.79 19.34
C GLN A 698 -27.30 3.92 18.45
N ARG A 699 -25.98 4.03 18.29
CA ARG A 699 -25.36 5.04 17.41
C ARG A 699 -25.73 4.87 15.95
N VAL A 700 -25.75 3.63 15.45
CA VAL A 700 -26.18 3.36 14.08
C VAL A 700 -27.66 3.70 13.90
N GLY A 701 -28.50 3.34 14.87
CA GLY A 701 -29.93 3.71 14.87
C GLY A 701 -30.12 5.22 14.74
N TRP A 702 -29.53 6.01 15.64
CA TRP A 702 -29.60 7.47 15.58
C TRP A 702 -29.08 8.07 14.28
N MET A 703 -28.01 7.50 13.71
CA MET A 703 -27.48 7.97 12.43
C MET A 703 -28.43 7.67 11.27
N SER A 704 -29.06 6.49 11.25
CA SER A 704 -30.08 6.13 10.26
C SER A 704 -31.25 7.11 10.32
N ASP A 705 -31.80 7.32 11.52
CA ASP A 705 -32.96 8.21 11.73
C ASP A 705 -32.63 9.66 11.33
N SER A 706 -31.41 10.11 11.63
CA SER A 706 -30.93 11.45 11.24
C SER A 706 -30.84 11.62 9.72
N VAL A 707 -30.40 10.59 9.01
CA VAL A 707 -30.35 10.60 7.53
C VAL A 707 -31.76 10.60 6.96
N ASP A 708 -32.65 9.76 7.49
CA ASP A 708 -34.04 9.69 7.04
C ASP A 708 -34.77 11.01 7.26
N SER A 709 -34.60 11.64 8.42
CA SER A 709 -35.15 12.97 8.72
C SER A 709 -34.63 14.08 7.80
N LEU A 710 -33.38 13.98 7.30
CA LEU A 710 -32.81 14.99 6.40
C LEU A 710 -33.46 14.99 5.01
N PHE A 711 -33.92 13.83 4.54
CA PHE A 711 -34.44 13.66 3.18
C PHE A 711 -35.97 13.50 3.12
N ASN A 712 -36.59 13.01 4.18
CA ASN A 712 -38.04 12.94 4.27
C ASN A 712 -38.62 14.34 4.45
N ASN A 713 -39.62 14.64 3.63
CA ASN A 713 -40.37 15.87 3.73
C ASN A 713 -41.65 15.55 4.50
N ASP A 714 -41.79 16.05 5.73
CA ASP A 714 -42.96 15.80 6.60
C ASP A 714 -44.31 16.19 5.97
N ARG A 715 -44.31 16.90 4.83
CA ARG A 715 -45.50 17.29 4.06
C ARG A 715 -45.94 16.29 2.99
N VAL A 716 -45.12 15.29 2.67
CA VAL A 716 -45.41 14.30 1.61
C VAL A 716 -45.17 12.90 2.18
N THR A 717 -46.23 12.28 2.70
CA THR A 717 -46.24 10.87 3.10
C THR A 717 -46.64 10.00 1.91
N VAL A 718 -45.68 9.24 1.39
CA VAL A 718 -45.97 8.14 0.44
C VAL A 718 -46.19 6.90 1.30
N MET A 719 -47.46 6.52 1.51
CA MET A 719 -47.79 5.29 2.25
C MET A 719 -47.66 4.09 1.31
N THR A 720 -47.00 3.03 1.76
CA THR A 720 -46.98 1.75 1.08
C THR A 720 -48.14 0.87 1.55
N LEU A 721 -48.54 -0.12 0.75
CA LEU A 721 -49.64 -1.03 1.08
C LEU A 721 -49.33 -1.90 2.32
N GLU A 722 -48.04 -2.11 2.62
CA GLU A 722 -47.55 -2.83 3.81
C GLU A 722 -47.67 -1.98 5.09
N ASP A 723 -47.67 -0.65 5.00
CA ASP A 723 -47.91 0.22 6.17
C ASP A 723 -49.38 0.19 6.63
N PHE A 724 -50.26 -0.41 5.81
CA PHE A 724 -51.70 -0.49 6.03
C PHE A 724 -52.18 -1.88 6.47
N LEU A 725 -51.34 -2.91 6.32
CA LEU A 725 -51.59 -4.29 6.73
C LEU A 725 -50.92 -4.55 8.08
#